data_AF-A0A1M2ZJ60-F1
#
_entry.id   AF-A0A1M2ZJ60-F1
#
_cell.length_a   1.000
_cell.length_b   1.000
_cell.length_c   1.000
_cell.angle_alpha   90.00
_cell.angle_beta   90.00
_cell.angle_gamma   90.00
#
_symmetry.space_group_name_H-M   'P 1'
#
loop_
_entity.id
_entity.type
_entity.pdbx_description
1 polymer ?
#
loop_
_entity_poly.entity_id
_entity_poly.type
_entity_poly.pdbx_seq_one_letter_code
_entity_poly.pdbx_strand_id
1 'polypeptide(L)'
;MKKTRQTTKRPIRLLVTTWVLVVFLCVSGLSIPVIANDETISLANASSQYGEQTLERVPLFLKEEVNLDETKVKGIDISREEDPYSFTTINVDGTKTLYSFAAPIKYEGESGTMRYIDNSLVPSAKRTNKNDTYAFENKDSNTKAYFPKTIDDGILVTHEEYSIEFKPLPDKSAVKSFNGRSSVKKLKEENTVYNQYDNVFSKGYTLQYAPINGGIKENIVIDEYTGINTFSFKVTAPGLKPVIIKGQSVIFLDKKGETIFTIGQTFAVDSYEGEDDENRHITFDNYYTVEEISDGVYRIVTTVDEEFLQNANTVYPVTVDPGAWVTRDNMEDCTNYNYSGFPSNTYMTVGNLNGYEYASYVRINSLQNYTYINPANVTGAWYCARVTTTTNTDPVTISIYDAWGFQDLSIQSICDLGLIGLRGHKSGAAQTTQTVSTVSASDPTFYFDLTALAITWLRTELGESTYPSKRGFILDTANQTKSKQFKSSKWGDDASYFKIEYNDDVSIESGTYFVRRAGLGDYLYMGFSNPVSGNYVMRYPFIGNPQQQWTVTHKGGGLYELVTNANTNLALNNAGSSITVATKSAVNSQRWRLIRNGDGTYRIMSASDINKCASIVTSTDRVIPDEYGSYSTQKWEFERATTGVGGAIGYKSTSRTDIRCYQYATTLKIPEIYISFSIGDSVQTIRDRTLAAVQARGKHIRVITQNDLIHPTREYRVALRVASTDYHFMLQLSDGTWAHKRGQTASTQLGAINPTTLAWSWSGGPNYNSETIYFAVQAESSSFSW
;
A
#
# COMPACT_ATOMS: atom_id res chain seq x y z
N MET A 1 3.33 13.70 81.76
CA MET A 1 2.47 14.91 81.93
C MET A 1 2.90 15.99 80.93
N LYS A 2 2.03 16.96 80.62
CA LYS A 2 2.25 18.06 79.64
C LYS A 2 3.20 19.16 80.16
N LYS A 3 3.85 19.88 79.22
CA LYS A 3 3.96 21.38 79.07
C LYS A 3 5.35 21.78 78.52
N THR A 4 5.52 22.21 77.25
CA THR A 4 5.27 23.53 76.60
C THR A 4 6.23 24.69 76.91
N ARG A 5 7.16 24.93 75.95
CA ARG A 5 7.31 26.11 75.06
C ARG A 5 7.88 27.47 75.56
N GLN A 6 8.60 28.12 74.64
CA GLN A 6 9.12 29.52 74.54
C GLN A 6 10.55 29.76 75.08
N THR A 7 11.58 30.35 74.43
CA THR A 7 11.89 31.05 73.13
C THR A 7 12.24 32.55 73.22
N THR A 8 13.49 32.93 72.90
CA THR A 8 13.98 34.25 72.40
C THR A 8 15.47 34.08 71.99
N LYS A 9 15.88 34.02 70.70
CA LYS A 9 16.18 35.09 69.70
C LYS A 9 17.11 36.22 70.21
N ARG A 10 18.27 36.50 69.59
CA ARG A 10 18.49 37.29 68.33
C ARG A 10 20.02 37.39 68.01
N PRO A 11 20.51 37.99 66.87
CA PRO A 11 19.97 38.14 65.48
C PRO A 11 21.02 38.22 64.31
N ILE A 12 20.55 38.60 63.09
CA ILE A 12 21.26 39.31 61.95
C ILE A 12 22.18 38.44 61.04
N ARG A 13 22.14 38.45 59.68
CA ARG A 13 21.32 39.07 58.58
C ARG A 13 21.41 38.13 57.31
N LEU A 14 20.38 37.87 56.47
CA LEU A 14 19.71 38.70 55.42
C LEU A 14 20.51 38.71 54.07
N LEU A 15 20.03 38.46 52.82
CA LEU A 15 18.69 38.22 52.18
C LEU A 15 18.83 37.59 50.73
N VAL A 16 17.86 36.78 50.22
CA VAL A 16 17.15 36.75 48.87
C VAL A 16 17.86 37.00 47.51
N THR A 17 17.40 36.62 46.28
CA THR A 17 16.74 35.43 45.62
C THR A 17 16.69 35.68 44.08
N THR A 18 16.65 34.62 43.23
CA THR A 18 16.10 34.53 41.83
C THR A 18 16.73 35.34 40.66
N TRP A 19 16.98 34.70 39.50
CA TRP A 19 16.31 34.95 38.18
C TRP A 19 16.92 34.13 37.02
N VAL A 20 16.12 33.91 35.97
CA VAL A 20 16.41 33.15 34.74
C VAL A 20 17.13 34.02 33.70
N LEU A 21 18.00 33.45 32.85
CA LEU A 21 18.37 34.09 31.59
C LEU A 21 18.77 33.11 30.47
N VAL A 22 18.18 33.34 29.29
CA VAL A 22 18.44 32.66 28.01
C VAL A 22 19.60 33.38 27.30
N VAL A 23 20.53 32.64 26.72
CA VAL A 23 21.63 33.23 25.92
C VAL A 23 21.31 33.10 24.42
N PHE A 24 21.04 34.25 23.81
CA PHE A 24 21.05 34.43 22.35
C PHE A 24 22.51 34.54 21.86
N LEU A 25 22.82 33.93 20.72
CA LEU A 25 24.06 34.16 19.99
C LEU A 25 23.74 34.70 18.59
N CYS A 26 23.90 36.01 18.41
CA CYS A 26 23.82 36.66 17.11
C CYS A 26 25.21 36.67 16.47
N VAL A 27 25.32 36.19 15.23
CA VAL A 27 26.44 36.50 14.34
C VAL A 27 25.89 37.24 13.13
N SER A 28 26.58 38.32 12.75
CA SER A 28 26.20 39.29 11.73
C SER A 28 26.14 38.68 10.32
N GLY A 29 25.16 39.12 9.52
CA GLY A 29 24.99 38.65 8.15
C GLY A 29 26.00 39.20 7.15
N LEU A 30 26.19 38.45 6.07
CA LEU A 30 26.66 38.92 4.78
C LEU A 30 25.64 38.48 3.72
N SER A 31 25.06 39.43 3.01
CA SER A 31 24.06 39.19 1.97
C SER A 31 24.75 38.81 0.65
N ILE A 32 24.50 37.61 0.15
CA ILE A 32 24.80 37.23 -1.24
C ILE A 32 23.45 37.04 -1.95
N PRO A 33 23.22 37.59 -3.16
CA PRO A 33 21.93 37.44 -3.83
C PRO A 33 21.75 36.00 -4.30
N VAL A 34 20.68 35.36 -3.86
CA VAL A 34 20.17 34.15 -4.50
C VAL A 34 19.57 34.55 -5.85
N ILE A 35 20.17 34.08 -6.94
CA ILE A 35 19.49 34.07 -8.24
C ILE A 35 18.50 32.91 -8.19
N ALA A 36 17.22 33.25 -8.12
CA ALA A 36 16.15 32.27 -8.08
C ALA A 36 15.94 31.62 -9.45
N ASN A 37 16.21 30.31 -9.53
CA ASN A 37 15.55 29.40 -10.45
C ASN A 37 14.79 28.38 -9.59
N ASP A 38 13.56 28.73 -9.20
CA ASP A 38 12.76 27.93 -8.28
C ASP A 38 11.64 27.20 -9.04
N GLU A 39 11.94 25.98 -9.48
CA GLU A 39 10.95 24.91 -9.63
C GLU A 39 11.28 23.77 -8.64
N THR A 40 11.37 24.10 -7.36
CA THR A 40 11.38 23.06 -6.31
C THR A 40 10.00 22.96 -5.67
N ILE A 41 9.28 21.87 -5.99
CA ILE A 41 8.02 21.53 -5.35
C ILE A 41 8.30 21.28 -3.86
N SER A 42 7.88 22.21 -3.01
CA SER A 42 8.04 22.09 -1.56
C SER A 42 7.16 20.95 -1.03
N LEU A 43 7.78 19.80 -0.77
CA LEU A 43 7.28 18.81 0.17
C LEU A 43 7.41 19.39 1.58
N ALA A 44 6.53 20.33 1.90
CA ALA A 44 6.50 21.03 3.17
C ALA A 44 6.18 20.06 4.30
N ASN A 45 7.01 20.08 5.35
CA ASN A 45 6.89 19.30 6.57
C ASN A 45 5.46 19.34 7.15
N ALA A 46 4.68 18.28 6.88
CA ALA A 46 3.63 17.87 7.78
C ALA A 46 4.31 17.11 8.93
N SER A 47 4.05 17.50 10.18
CA SER A 47 4.43 16.69 11.34
C SER A 47 3.52 15.45 11.38
N SER A 48 3.86 14.43 10.60
CA SER A 48 3.19 13.14 10.66
C SER A 48 3.66 12.36 11.89
N GLN A 49 2.81 11.46 12.38
CA GLN A 49 3.15 10.41 13.37
C GLN A 49 4.07 9.32 12.76
N TYR A 50 4.55 9.59 11.55
CA TYR A 50 4.96 8.71 10.46
C TYR A 50 6.13 9.39 9.70
N GLY A 51 7.01 10.06 10.45
CA GLY A 51 8.08 10.93 9.94
C GLY A 51 9.43 10.23 9.85
N GLU A 52 9.44 8.90 9.94
CA GLU A 52 10.64 8.07 10.15
C GLU A 52 11.02 7.22 8.92
N GLN A 53 10.33 7.38 7.79
CA GLN A 53 10.48 6.55 6.59
C GLN A 53 11.11 7.36 5.43
N THR A 54 12.42 7.58 5.48
CA THR A 54 13.20 8.26 4.43
C THR A 54 14.18 7.31 3.75
N LEU A 55 14.74 7.69 2.60
CA LEU A 55 15.69 6.85 1.85
C LEU A 55 16.97 6.56 2.67
N GLU A 56 17.42 7.51 3.48
CA GLU A 56 18.58 7.38 4.38
C GLU A 56 18.31 6.41 5.54
N ARG A 57 17.03 6.19 5.88
CA ARG A 57 16.60 5.31 6.96
C ARG A 57 16.22 3.90 6.50
N VAL A 58 16.18 3.64 5.18
CA VAL A 58 16.14 2.26 4.65
C VAL A 58 17.46 1.57 5.05
N PRO A 59 17.43 0.46 5.81
CA PRO A 59 18.62 -0.27 6.21
C PRO A 59 19.48 -0.68 5.02
N LEU A 60 20.81 -0.66 5.21
CA LEU A 60 21.76 -1.01 4.14
C LEU A 60 21.48 -2.41 3.56
N PHE A 61 21.15 -3.39 4.40
CA PHE A 61 20.85 -4.75 3.94
C PHE A 61 19.66 -4.77 2.97
N LEU A 62 18.58 -3.99 3.19
CA LEU A 62 17.45 -3.91 2.25
C LEU A 62 17.83 -3.20 0.94
N LYS A 63 18.76 -2.24 0.99
CA LYS A 63 19.27 -1.57 -0.22
C LYS A 63 20.10 -2.53 -1.07
N GLU A 64 21.00 -3.28 -0.43
CA GLU A 64 21.74 -4.38 -1.04
C GLU A 64 20.75 -5.46 -1.54
N GLU A 65 19.70 -5.76 -0.77
CA GLU A 65 18.71 -6.79 -1.12
C GLU A 65 17.91 -6.46 -2.40
N VAL A 66 17.65 -5.20 -2.71
CA VAL A 66 16.94 -4.82 -3.95
C VAL A 66 17.85 -4.27 -5.04
N ASN A 67 19.17 -4.31 -4.86
CA ASN A 67 20.18 -3.65 -5.69
C ASN A 67 19.83 -2.17 -5.95
N LEU A 68 19.54 -1.44 -4.87
CA LEU A 68 18.95 -0.11 -4.94
C LEU A 68 19.91 0.93 -5.52
N ASP A 69 19.68 1.32 -6.78
CA ASP A 69 20.36 2.45 -7.39
C ASP A 69 19.82 3.78 -6.83
N GLU A 70 20.42 4.24 -5.73
CA GLU A 70 20.05 5.49 -5.06
C GLU A 70 20.18 6.73 -5.98
N THR A 71 20.92 6.66 -7.09
CA THR A 71 21.01 7.77 -8.05
C THR A 71 19.72 7.96 -8.86
N LYS A 72 18.87 6.93 -8.93
CA LYS A 72 17.57 6.93 -9.62
C LYS A 72 16.39 7.17 -8.68
N VAL A 73 16.60 7.23 -7.36
CA VAL A 73 15.55 7.37 -6.35
C VAL A 73 15.64 8.73 -5.68
N LYS A 74 14.52 9.46 -5.64
CA LYS A 74 14.42 10.77 -4.97
C LYS A 74 13.70 10.73 -3.61
N GLY A 75 13.19 9.58 -3.19
CA GLY A 75 12.54 9.40 -1.89
C GLY A 75 11.72 8.11 -1.78
N ILE A 76 10.99 7.99 -0.68
CA ILE A 76 10.08 6.88 -0.35
C ILE A 76 8.64 7.39 -0.38
N ASP A 77 7.70 6.61 -0.92
CA ASP A 77 6.26 6.89 -0.79
C ASP A 77 5.76 6.39 0.57
N ILE A 78 5.65 7.33 1.51
CA ILE A 78 5.22 7.09 2.89
C ILE A 78 3.72 6.82 3.05
N SER A 79 2.92 6.80 1.97
CA SER A 79 1.47 6.55 2.05
C SER A 79 1.09 5.08 2.26
N ARG A 80 2.09 4.21 2.42
CA ARG A 80 1.99 2.78 2.74
C ARG A 80 2.94 2.38 3.87
N GLU A 81 3.33 3.30 4.76
CA GLU A 81 4.31 2.94 5.81
C GLU A 81 3.80 1.84 6.76
N GLU A 82 2.48 1.71 6.89
CA GLU A 82 1.78 0.71 7.70
C GLU A 82 1.82 -0.72 7.15
N ASP A 83 2.12 -0.95 5.85
CA ASP A 83 2.29 -2.32 5.33
C ASP A 83 3.67 -2.87 5.76
N PRO A 84 3.76 -3.83 6.69
CA PRO A 84 5.06 -4.26 7.22
C PRO A 84 5.91 -5.04 6.21
N TYR A 85 5.33 -5.50 5.09
CA TYR A 85 5.99 -6.35 4.09
C TYR A 85 6.50 -5.60 2.86
N SER A 86 6.28 -4.29 2.75
CA SER A 86 6.67 -3.55 1.54
C SER A 86 7.20 -2.15 1.80
N PHE A 87 8.00 -1.65 0.85
CA PHE A 87 8.28 -0.23 0.70
C PHE A 87 8.16 0.17 -0.77
N THR A 88 7.89 1.45 -1.00
CA THR A 88 7.78 2.01 -2.36
C THR A 88 8.75 3.15 -2.53
N THR A 89 9.61 3.08 -3.54
CA THR A 89 10.49 4.18 -3.92
C THR A 89 9.80 5.10 -4.92
N ILE A 90 10.14 6.39 -4.85
CA ILE A 90 9.76 7.38 -5.85
C ILE A 90 11.01 7.65 -6.69
N ASN A 91 10.95 7.30 -7.96
CA ASN A 91 12.07 7.45 -8.88
C ASN A 91 12.21 8.92 -9.33
N VAL A 92 13.38 9.31 -9.83
CA VAL A 92 13.67 10.71 -10.23
C VAL A 92 12.67 11.20 -11.28
N ASP A 93 12.29 10.36 -12.24
CA ASP A 93 11.29 10.64 -13.28
C ASP A 93 9.83 10.76 -12.76
N GLY A 94 9.57 10.34 -11.51
CA GLY A 94 8.24 10.34 -10.90
C GLY A 94 7.47 9.02 -10.99
N THR A 95 8.01 8.00 -11.67
CA THR A 95 7.51 6.62 -11.55
C THR A 95 7.73 6.10 -10.12
N LYS A 96 7.00 5.05 -9.75
CA LYS A 96 7.10 4.42 -8.44
C LYS A 96 7.45 2.95 -8.58
N THR A 97 8.27 2.45 -7.66
CA THR A 97 8.67 1.05 -7.57
C THR A 97 8.30 0.49 -6.20
N LEU A 98 7.32 -0.40 -6.16
CA LEU A 98 6.93 -1.17 -4.99
C LEU A 98 7.80 -2.43 -4.89
N TYR A 99 8.39 -2.68 -3.72
CA TYR A 99 9.09 -3.91 -3.37
C TYR A 99 8.31 -4.63 -2.27
N SER A 100 7.90 -5.88 -2.52
CA SER A 100 7.05 -6.70 -1.64
C SER A 100 7.79 -7.99 -1.27
N PHE A 101 8.01 -8.20 0.03
CA PHE A 101 8.83 -9.29 0.59
C PHE A 101 7.95 -10.33 1.28
N ALA A 102 8.44 -11.56 1.44
CA ALA A 102 7.69 -12.61 2.13
C ALA A 102 7.66 -12.41 3.66
N ALA A 103 8.74 -11.87 4.22
CA ALA A 103 8.91 -11.56 5.63
C ALA A 103 8.65 -10.07 5.93
N PRO A 104 8.23 -9.71 7.15
CA PRO A 104 8.16 -8.32 7.56
C PRO A 104 9.54 -7.66 7.45
N ILE A 105 9.58 -6.45 6.89
CA ILE A 105 10.74 -5.56 6.82
C ILE A 105 10.59 -4.32 7.72
N LYS A 106 9.39 -4.11 8.27
CA LYS A 106 9.04 -3.04 9.22
C LYS A 106 8.24 -3.60 10.39
N TYR A 107 8.23 -2.86 11.49
CA TYR A 107 7.48 -3.16 12.70
C TYR A 107 6.91 -1.89 13.35
N GLU A 108 5.86 -2.02 14.15
CA GLU A 108 5.30 -0.93 14.95
C GLU A 108 6.10 -0.76 16.25
N GLY A 109 6.67 0.42 16.47
CA GLY A 109 7.40 0.74 17.70
C GLY A 109 6.48 1.20 18.85
N GLU A 110 7.05 1.38 20.05
CA GLU A 110 6.31 1.75 21.29
C GLU A 110 5.41 3.01 21.17
N SER A 111 5.67 3.89 20.20
CA SER A 111 4.88 5.11 19.93
C SER A 111 3.72 4.92 18.92
N GLY A 112 3.52 3.71 18.40
CA GLY A 112 2.61 3.45 17.28
C GLY A 112 3.12 4.00 15.93
N THR A 113 4.44 4.05 15.76
CA THR A 113 5.12 4.55 14.55
C THR A 113 5.85 3.39 13.87
N MET A 114 5.75 3.29 12.55
CA MET A 114 6.36 2.20 11.79
C MET A 114 7.83 2.47 11.52
N ARG A 115 8.68 1.48 11.82
CA ARG A 115 10.13 1.53 11.62
C ARG A 115 10.59 0.36 10.80
N TYR A 116 11.63 0.55 9.98
CA TYR A 116 12.34 -0.57 9.39
C TYR A 116 12.98 -1.43 10.48
N ILE A 117 13.02 -2.74 10.24
CA ILE A 117 13.78 -3.68 11.05
C ILE A 117 15.28 -3.47 10.75
N ASP A 118 16.09 -3.28 11.79
CA ASP A 118 17.56 -3.19 11.70
C ASP A 118 18.17 -4.28 12.57
N ASN A 119 18.68 -5.32 11.91
CA ASN A 119 19.28 -6.48 12.56
C ASN A 119 20.77 -6.28 12.92
N SER A 120 21.35 -5.08 12.80
CA SER A 120 22.72 -4.86 13.26
C SER A 120 22.88 -5.19 14.76
N LEU A 121 23.99 -5.86 15.11
CA LEU A 121 24.28 -6.24 16.48
C LEU A 121 24.73 -5.04 17.32
N VAL A 122 24.06 -4.81 18.44
CA VAL A 122 24.38 -3.77 19.43
C VAL A 122 24.57 -4.38 20.82
N PRO A 123 25.36 -3.76 21.73
CA PRO A 123 25.49 -4.25 23.11
C PRO A 123 24.15 -4.29 23.84
N SER A 124 23.84 -5.41 24.48
CA SER A 124 22.50 -5.61 25.08
C SER A 124 22.38 -5.07 26.51
N ALA A 125 21.25 -4.39 26.78
CA ALA A 125 20.85 -3.99 28.13
C ALA A 125 19.99 -5.05 28.85
N LYS A 126 19.47 -6.05 28.12
CA LYS A 126 18.65 -7.15 28.65
C LYS A 126 19.43 -7.99 29.66
N ARG A 127 18.81 -8.30 30.81
CA ARG A 127 19.38 -9.19 31.82
C ARG A 127 19.09 -10.66 31.53
N THR A 128 20.04 -11.53 31.86
CA THR A 128 19.91 -12.98 31.91
C THR A 128 19.31 -13.43 33.25
N ASN A 129 18.89 -14.70 33.32
CA ASN A 129 18.41 -15.33 34.56
C ASN A 129 19.46 -15.37 35.70
N LYS A 130 20.74 -15.12 35.40
CA LYS A 130 21.85 -15.06 36.36
C LYS A 130 22.14 -13.61 36.84
N ASN A 131 21.29 -12.63 36.52
CA ASN A 131 21.45 -11.20 36.80
C ASN A 131 22.65 -10.50 36.12
N ASP A 132 23.32 -11.15 35.17
CA ASP A 132 24.22 -10.47 34.24
C ASP A 132 23.44 -9.97 33.01
N THR A 133 24.09 -9.28 32.06
CA THR A 133 23.52 -8.90 30.76
C THR A 133 23.88 -9.87 29.64
N TYR A 134 22.99 -10.00 28.65
CA TYR A 134 23.36 -10.58 27.35
C TYR A 134 24.48 -9.72 26.70
N ALA A 135 25.30 -10.31 25.85
CA ALA A 135 26.41 -9.61 25.19
C ALA A 135 25.88 -8.65 24.11
N PHE A 136 25.01 -9.18 23.23
CA PHE A 136 24.48 -8.46 22.09
C PHE A 136 22.97 -8.69 21.92
N GLU A 137 22.31 -7.75 21.28
CA GLU A 137 20.96 -7.88 20.73
C GLU A 137 20.91 -7.28 19.31
N ASN A 138 19.89 -7.62 18.52
CA ASN A 138 19.60 -6.86 17.29
C ASN A 138 19.07 -5.46 17.64
N LYS A 139 19.39 -4.46 16.82
CA LYS A 139 19.14 -3.05 17.12
C LYS A 139 17.66 -2.70 17.22
N ASP A 140 16.92 -2.73 16.10
CA ASP A 140 15.53 -2.27 16.01
C ASP A 140 14.64 -3.38 15.40
N SER A 141 13.74 -3.97 16.19
CA SER A 141 12.79 -5.00 15.73
C SER A 141 11.71 -5.29 16.78
N ASN A 142 10.52 -5.76 16.37
CA ASN A 142 9.55 -6.40 17.27
C ASN A 142 9.96 -7.83 17.65
N THR A 143 10.86 -8.44 16.87
CA THR A 143 11.42 -9.77 17.12
C THR A 143 12.85 -9.61 17.60
N LYS A 144 13.06 -9.76 18.91
CA LYS A 144 14.34 -9.50 19.54
C LYS A 144 15.13 -10.78 19.72
N ALA A 145 16.36 -10.80 19.23
CA ALA A 145 17.33 -11.87 19.45
C ALA A 145 18.38 -11.40 20.45
N TYR A 146 18.60 -12.19 21.51
CA TYR A 146 19.52 -11.89 22.60
C TYR A 146 20.61 -12.96 22.67
N PHE A 147 21.87 -12.53 22.52
CA PHE A 147 23.01 -13.41 22.43
C PHE A 147 23.88 -13.29 23.69
N PRO A 148 24.09 -14.36 24.47
CA PRO A 148 24.71 -14.27 25.78
C PRO A 148 26.24 -14.14 25.70
N LYS A 149 26.87 -13.71 26.80
CA LYS A 149 28.34 -13.71 26.91
C LYS A 149 28.92 -15.12 26.88
N THR A 150 28.16 -16.11 27.39
CA THR A 150 28.49 -17.54 27.34
C THR A 150 27.29 -18.34 26.87
N ILE A 151 27.50 -19.27 25.92
CA ILE A 151 26.41 -20.02 25.28
C ILE A 151 25.61 -20.92 26.24
N ASP A 152 26.16 -21.26 27.42
CA ASP A 152 25.43 -21.95 28.50
C ASP A 152 24.26 -21.11 29.08
N ASP A 153 24.19 -19.81 28.82
CA ASP A 153 23.04 -18.99 29.20
C ASP A 153 21.87 -19.06 28.20
N GLY A 154 22.10 -19.63 27.01
CA GLY A 154 21.10 -19.77 25.94
C GLY A 154 20.94 -18.54 25.05
N ILE A 155 20.61 -18.76 23.78
CA ILE A 155 20.20 -17.73 22.82
C ILE A 155 18.69 -17.55 22.97
N LEU A 156 18.22 -16.34 23.28
CA LEU A 156 16.80 -16.07 23.49
C LEU A 156 16.24 -15.26 22.32
N VAL A 157 15.17 -15.75 21.70
CA VAL A 157 14.35 -15.00 20.75
C VAL A 157 13.00 -14.70 21.39
N THR A 158 12.52 -13.46 21.30
CA THR A 158 11.19 -13.04 21.78
C THR A 158 10.42 -12.34 20.68
N HIS A 159 9.13 -12.66 20.55
CA HIS A 159 8.20 -12.06 19.61
C HIS A 159 6.83 -11.92 20.30
N GLU A 160 6.32 -10.69 20.41
CA GLU A 160 5.07 -10.40 21.13
C GLU A 160 5.10 -10.98 22.57
N GLU A 161 4.09 -11.76 22.99
CA GLU A 161 4.10 -12.49 24.27
C GLU A 161 4.95 -13.79 24.26
N TYR A 162 5.39 -14.24 23.09
CA TYR A 162 6.05 -15.54 22.90
C TYR A 162 7.58 -15.45 22.98
N SER A 163 8.19 -16.58 23.32
CA SER A 163 9.65 -16.71 23.34
C SER A 163 10.10 -18.13 23.06
N ILE A 164 11.31 -18.25 22.52
CA ILE A 164 12.03 -19.50 22.31
C ILE A 164 13.50 -19.29 22.70
N GLU A 165 14.02 -20.14 23.59
CA GLU A 165 15.39 -20.08 24.08
C GLU A 165 16.14 -21.36 23.69
N PHE A 166 17.22 -21.22 22.92
CA PHE A 166 18.07 -22.32 22.46
C PHE A 166 19.32 -22.41 23.34
N LYS A 167 19.47 -23.52 24.07
CA LYS A 167 20.67 -23.80 24.87
C LYS A 167 21.29 -25.13 24.43
N PRO A 168 22.54 -25.16 23.93
CA PRO A 168 23.19 -26.41 23.55
C PRO A 168 23.42 -27.32 24.77
N LEU A 169 23.33 -28.62 24.53
CA LEU A 169 23.53 -29.70 25.50
C LEU A 169 24.73 -30.58 25.08
N PRO A 170 25.96 -30.08 25.21
CA PRO A 170 27.15 -30.86 24.89
C PRO A 170 27.41 -31.96 25.92
N ASP A 171 28.02 -33.07 25.49
CA ASP A 171 28.53 -34.07 26.44
C ASP A 171 29.74 -33.51 27.20
N LYS A 172 29.49 -33.12 28.45
CA LYS A 172 30.49 -32.52 29.34
C LYS A 172 31.63 -33.48 29.71
N SER A 173 31.53 -34.77 29.41
CA SER A 173 32.62 -35.73 29.56
C SER A 173 33.64 -35.69 28.40
N ALA A 174 33.22 -35.24 27.21
CA ALA A 174 34.06 -35.12 26.02
C ALA A 174 34.79 -33.75 25.93
N VAL A 175 34.18 -32.67 26.45
CA VAL A 175 34.70 -31.29 26.28
C VAL A 175 35.82 -30.96 27.27
N LYS A 176 37.08 -31.18 26.87
CA LYS A 176 38.28 -30.80 27.65
C LYS A 176 38.64 -29.30 27.60
N SER A 177 38.06 -28.54 26.67
CA SER A 177 38.37 -27.12 26.45
C SER A 177 37.15 -26.31 25.97
N PHE A 178 36.16 -26.16 26.83
CA PHE A 178 34.97 -25.35 26.54
C PHE A 178 35.33 -23.87 26.46
N ASN A 179 35.13 -23.23 25.30
CA ASN A 179 35.37 -21.80 25.11
C ASN A 179 34.19 -21.11 24.40
N GLY A 180 32.96 -21.53 24.71
CA GLY A 180 31.73 -20.94 24.19
C GLY A 180 31.44 -19.55 24.74
N ARG A 181 32.40 -18.63 24.61
CA ARG A 181 32.29 -17.19 24.85
C ARG A 181 31.94 -16.49 23.55
N SER A 182 31.08 -15.47 23.64
CA SER A 182 30.70 -14.62 22.51
C SER A 182 31.92 -13.89 21.93
N SER A 183 32.02 -13.90 20.60
CA SER A 183 32.95 -13.11 19.81
C SER A 183 32.28 -12.65 18.52
N VAL A 184 32.33 -11.36 18.21
CA VAL A 184 31.74 -10.85 16.95
C VAL A 184 32.73 -11.08 15.82
N LYS A 185 32.29 -11.77 14.75
CA LYS A 185 33.05 -11.96 13.51
C LYS A 185 32.19 -11.53 12.32
N LYS A 186 32.82 -10.83 11.38
CA LYS A 186 32.24 -10.58 10.06
C LYS A 186 32.84 -11.58 9.09
N LEU A 187 32.01 -12.37 8.43
CA LEU A 187 32.46 -13.22 7.33
C LEU A 187 32.67 -12.36 6.08
N LYS A 188 33.69 -12.69 5.27
CA LYS A 188 34.09 -11.85 4.13
C LYS A 188 33.15 -11.97 2.95
N GLU A 189 32.55 -13.14 2.74
CA GLU A 189 31.73 -13.44 1.55
C GLU A 189 30.27 -13.02 1.67
N GLU A 190 29.70 -12.94 2.88
CA GLU A 190 28.25 -12.76 3.07
C GLU A 190 27.83 -11.36 3.52
N ASN A 191 28.78 -10.45 3.80
CA ASN A 191 28.57 -9.14 4.45
C ASN A 191 27.97 -9.21 5.90
N THR A 192 27.39 -10.35 6.28
CA THR A 192 26.77 -10.67 7.57
C THR A 192 27.74 -10.66 8.74
N VAL A 193 27.26 -10.15 9.88
CA VAL A 193 27.99 -10.09 11.14
C VAL A 193 27.41 -11.12 12.11
N TYR A 194 28.19 -12.15 12.37
CA TYR A 194 27.84 -13.24 13.28
C TYR A 194 28.39 -12.99 14.68
N ASN A 195 27.65 -13.44 15.68
CA ASN A 195 28.18 -13.69 17.01
C ASN A 195 28.53 -15.17 17.16
N GLN A 196 29.82 -15.44 17.37
CA GLN A 196 30.42 -16.77 17.34
C GLN A 196 30.80 -17.27 18.74
N TYR A 197 30.60 -18.57 18.95
CA TYR A 197 30.92 -19.34 20.15
C TYR A 197 31.75 -20.56 19.75
N ASP A 198 33.02 -20.60 20.15
CA ASP A 198 33.94 -21.66 19.75
C ASP A 198 33.92 -22.86 20.70
N ASN A 199 34.09 -24.07 20.15
CA ASN A 199 34.24 -25.32 20.92
C ASN A 199 33.03 -25.62 21.84
N VAL A 200 31.82 -25.55 21.29
CA VAL A 200 30.56 -25.73 22.03
C VAL A 200 30.30 -27.21 22.34
N PHE A 201 30.35 -28.07 21.32
CA PHE A 201 30.06 -29.50 21.44
C PHE A 201 31.31 -30.36 21.66
N SER A 202 32.40 -29.99 21.00
CA SER A 202 33.76 -30.52 21.19
C SER A 202 34.75 -29.49 20.65
N LYS A 203 36.06 -29.77 20.71
CA LYS A 203 37.07 -28.94 20.04
C LYS A 203 36.78 -28.94 18.53
N GLY A 204 36.75 -27.76 17.91
CA GLY A 204 36.48 -27.62 16.47
C GLY A 204 35.00 -27.62 16.08
N TYR A 205 34.08 -27.56 17.05
CA TYR A 205 32.64 -27.41 16.80
C TYR A 205 32.17 -26.05 17.30
N THR A 206 31.78 -25.19 16.38
CA THR A 206 31.53 -23.78 16.60
C THR A 206 30.08 -23.45 16.27
N LEU A 207 29.43 -22.64 17.11
CA LEU A 207 28.13 -22.06 16.78
C LEU A 207 28.30 -20.60 16.38
N GLN A 208 27.70 -20.19 15.29
CA GLN A 208 27.59 -18.79 14.87
C GLN A 208 26.11 -18.43 14.80
N TYR A 209 25.76 -17.22 15.26
CA TYR A 209 24.40 -16.70 15.17
C TYR A 209 24.35 -15.32 14.56
N ALA A 210 23.41 -15.08 13.65
CA ALA A 210 23.09 -13.76 13.16
C ALA A 210 21.57 -13.51 13.31
N PRO A 211 21.13 -12.33 13.77
CA PRO A 211 19.71 -11.96 13.72
C PRO A 211 19.25 -11.74 12.27
N ILE A 212 18.04 -12.17 11.97
CA ILE A 212 17.39 -12.02 10.65
C ILE A 212 15.98 -11.44 10.84
N ASN A 213 15.34 -11.01 9.74
CA ASN A 213 13.95 -10.55 9.79
C ASN A 213 13.04 -11.67 10.32
N GLY A 214 12.54 -11.46 11.54
CA GLY A 214 11.69 -12.41 12.26
C GLY A 214 12.43 -13.48 13.08
N GLY A 215 13.75 -13.44 13.28
CA GLY A 215 14.40 -14.47 14.11
C GLY A 215 15.92 -14.49 14.10
N ILE A 216 16.48 -15.70 14.04
CA ILE A 216 17.92 -15.98 14.01
C ILE A 216 18.28 -16.99 12.93
N LYS A 217 19.43 -16.73 12.29
CA LYS A 217 20.26 -17.69 11.56
C LYS A 217 21.22 -18.35 12.55
N GLU A 218 21.37 -19.66 12.51
CA GLU A 218 22.43 -20.41 13.20
C GLU A 218 23.29 -21.13 12.16
N ASN A 219 24.61 -21.16 12.38
CA ASN A 219 25.50 -22.06 11.67
C ASN A 219 26.21 -22.95 12.72
N ILE A 220 26.23 -24.26 12.51
CA ILE A 220 27.09 -25.19 13.23
C ILE A 220 28.28 -25.49 12.32
N VAL A 221 29.42 -24.86 12.60
CA VAL A 221 30.67 -25.05 11.84
C VAL A 221 31.48 -26.18 12.49
N ILE A 222 31.84 -27.17 11.67
CA ILE A 222 32.60 -28.37 12.03
C ILE A 222 33.98 -28.25 11.34
N ASP A 223 35.04 -28.00 12.12
CA ASP A 223 36.41 -27.85 11.61
C ASP A 223 37.00 -29.16 11.05
N GLU A 224 36.61 -30.29 11.65
CA GLU A 224 36.94 -31.67 11.23
C GLU A 224 35.92 -32.62 11.85
N TYR A 225 35.52 -33.70 11.18
CA TYR A 225 34.61 -34.67 11.78
C TYR A 225 35.32 -35.58 12.78
N THR A 226 34.98 -35.44 14.07
CA THR A 226 35.58 -36.20 15.18
C THR A 226 34.67 -37.32 15.69
N GLY A 227 33.79 -37.87 14.86
CA GLY A 227 32.77 -38.84 15.31
C GLY A 227 31.55 -38.21 16.00
N ILE A 228 31.29 -36.91 15.78
CA ILE A 228 30.11 -36.21 16.28
C ILE A 228 29.34 -35.62 15.10
N ASN A 229 28.13 -36.15 14.87
CA ASN A 229 27.15 -35.67 13.88
C ASN A 229 25.81 -35.25 14.50
N THR A 230 25.67 -35.33 15.84
CA THR A 230 24.41 -35.01 16.55
C THR A 230 24.58 -33.82 17.49
N PHE A 231 23.69 -32.85 17.36
CA PHE A 231 23.71 -31.59 18.09
C PHE A 231 22.42 -31.44 18.89
N SER A 232 22.52 -31.65 20.20
CA SER A 232 21.37 -31.54 21.12
C SER A 232 21.23 -30.13 21.67
N PHE A 233 20.00 -29.61 21.67
CA PHE A 233 19.63 -28.34 22.28
C PHE A 233 18.46 -28.55 23.25
N LYS A 234 18.54 -27.93 24.43
CA LYS A 234 17.39 -27.66 25.26
C LYS A 234 16.69 -26.43 24.68
N VAL A 235 15.42 -26.56 24.34
CA VAL A 235 14.58 -25.49 23.82
C VAL A 235 13.50 -25.16 24.84
N THR A 236 13.59 -23.98 25.45
CA THR A 236 12.54 -23.45 26.34
C THR A 236 11.57 -22.64 25.48
N ALA A 237 10.32 -23.08 25.33
CA ALA A 237 9.28 -22.43 24.52
C ALA A 237 7.92 -22.41 25.28
N PRO A 238 7.74 -21.50 26.26
CA PRO A 238 6.59 -21.52 27.15
C PRO A 238 5.26 -21.33 26.42
N GLY A 239 4.31 -22.24 26.64
CA GLY A 239 2.97 -22.17 26.02
C GLY A 239 2.92 -22.55 24.54
N LEU A 240 4.05 -22.96 23.94
CA LEU A 240 4.16 -23.41 22.56
C LEU A 240 4.45 -24.92 22.51
N LYS A 241 3.94 -25.61 21.50
CA LYS A 241 4.16 -27.04 21.28
C LYS A 241 4.85 -27.31 19.93
N PRO A 242 6.03 -27.95 19.91
CA PRO A 242 6.71 -28.32 18.67
C PRO A 242 6.01 -29.48 17.94
N VAL A 243 6.01 -29.43 16.61
CA VAL A 243 5.55 -30.48 15.70
C VAL A 243 6.58 -30.65 14.59
N ILE A 244 7.02 -31.89 14.35
CA ILE A 244 7.97 -32.22 13.28
C ILE A 244 7.23 -32.35 11.94
N ILE A 245 7.73 -31.67 10.91
CA ILE A 245 7.23 -31.73 9.54
C ILE A 245 8.19 -32.53 8.67
N LYS A 246 7.73 -33.67 8.13
CA LYS A 246 8.48 -34.62 7.27
C LYS A 246 9.89 -34.99 7.78
N GLY A 247 10.15 -34.91 9.08
CA GLY A 247 11.48 -35.12 9.70
C GLY A 247 12.46 -33.95 9.56
N GLN A 248 12.17 -32.99 8.67
CA GLN A 248 13.12 -31.99 8.20
C GLN A 248 12.90 -30.60 8.78
N SER A 249 11.76 -30.29 9.40
CA SER A 249 11.50 -28.97 10.01
C SER A 249 10.70 -29.12 11.31
N VAL A 250 10.74 -28.11 12.19
CA VAL A 250 9.97 -28.10 13.45
C VAL A 250 9.17 -26.81 13.57
N ILE A 251 7.84 -26.91 13.57
CA ILE A 251 6.95 -25.76 13.80
C ILE A 251 6.49 -25.72 15.26
N PHE A 252 6.36 -24.53 15.84
CA PHE A 252 5.92 -24.31 17.21
C PHE A 252 4.51 -23.71 17.21
N LEU A 253 3.54 -24.51 17.64
CA LEU A 253 2.13 -24.15 17.66
C LEU A 253 1.72 -23.51 18.99
N ASP A 254 0.89 -22.48 18.94
CA ASP A 254 0.22 -21.92 20.11
C ASP A 254 -0.96 -22.79 20.59
N LYS A 255 -1.74 -22.30 21.56
CA LYS A 255 -2.93 -22.98 22.10
C LYS A 255 -4.13 -23.02 21.14
N LYS A 256 -4.18 -22.16 20.11
CA LYS A 256 -5.19 -22.20 19.04
C LYS A 256 -4.77 -23.11 17.87
N GLY A 257 -3.48 -23.44 17.77
CA GLY A 257 -2.89 -24.18 16.66
C GLY A 257 -2.26 -23.27 15.58
N GLU A 258 -2.04 -21.99 15.86
CA GLU A 258 -1.34 -21.04 15.00
C GLU A 258 0.18 -21.29 15.10
N THR A 259 0.91 -21.27 13.98
CA THR A 259 2.37 -21.44 14.00
C THR A 259 3.05 -20.12 14.34
N ILE A 260 3.78 -20.08 15.46
CA ILE A 260 4.47 -18.87 15.93
C ILE A 260 5.92 -18.86 15.47
N PHE A 261 6.69 -19.90 15.77
CA PHE A 261 8.07 -20.08 15.31
C PHE A 261 8.20 -21.31 14.42
N THR A 262 9.14 -21.28 13.48
CA THR A 262 9.58 -22.42 12.68
C THR A 262 11.10 -22.53 12.76
N ILE A 263 11.59 -23.75 13.02
CA ILE A 263 12.95 -24.17 12.70
C ILE A 263 12.89 -24.80 11.30
N GLY A 264 13.56 -24.18 10.32
CA GLY A 264 13.51 -24.58 8.92
C GLY A 264 14.26 -25.87 8.60
N GLN A 265 14.22 -26.28 7.33
CA GLN A 265 15.05 -27.38 6.85
C GLN A 265 16.53 -27.04 6.95
N THR A 266 17.28 -27.91 7.64
CA THR A 266 18.73 -27.80 7.72
C THR A 266 19.42 -28.62 6.63
N PHE A 267 20.43 -28.01 6.03
CA PHE A 267 21.37 -28.63 5.12
C PHE A 267 22.79 -28.53 5.71
N ALA A 268 23.71 -29.36 5.24
CA ALA A 268 25.13 -29.20 5.54
C ALA A 268 25.88 -29.04 4.22
N VAL A 269 26.73 -28.02 4.14
CA VAL A 269 27.58 -27.70 2.99
C VAL A 269 29.04 -27.72 3.43
N ASP A 270 29.92 -28.23 2.59
CA ASP A 270 31.35 -28.25 2.88
C ASP A 270 32.06 -27.00 2.32
N SER A 271 33.38 -26.89 2.52
CA SER A 271 34.22 -25.77 2.05
C SER A 271 34.86 -26.03 0.68
N TYR A 272 34.25 -26.86 -0.17
CA TYR A 272 34.74 -27.05 -1.54
C TYR A 272 34.50 -25.80 -2.40
N GLU A 273 35.59 -25.13 -2.77
CA GLU A 273 35.58 -24.07 -3.78
C GLU A 273 35.74 -24.68 -5.18
N GLY A 274 34.63 -24.88 -5.91
CA GLY A 274 34.65 -25.40 -7.28
C GLY A 274 33.27 -25.68 -7.87
N GLU A 275 33.25 -26.31 -9.04
CA GLU A 275 32.01 -26.72 -9.71
C GLU A 275 31.54 -28.09 -9.20
N ASP A 276 30.29 -28.19 -8.76
CA ASP A 276 29.69 -29.47 -8.37
C ASP A 276 28.27 -29.63 -8.91
N ASP A 277 28.16 -30.49 -9.92
CA ASP A 277 26.93 -30.72 -10.68
C ASP A 277 26.01 -31.76 -10.05
N GLU A 278 26.49 -32.47 -9.01
CA GLU A 278 25.84 -33.64 -8.43
C GLU A 278 25.46 -33.44 -6.94
N ASN A 279 25.58 -32.21 -6.41
CA ASN A 279 25.38 -31.90 -4.99
C ASN A 279 26.14 -32.87 -4.03
N ARG A 280 27.36 -33.26 -4.39
CA ARG A 280 28.26 -34.06 -3.56
C ARG A 280 28.85 -33.26 -2.39
N HIS A 281 28.88 -31.93 -2.52
CA HIS A 281 29.38 -30.99 -1.52
C HIS A 281 28.26 -30.34 -0.67
N ILE A 282 27.01 -30.81 -0.78
CA ILE A 282 25.87 -30.39 0.04
C ILE A 282 24.87 -31.54 0.30
N THR A 283 24.51 -31.77 1.56
CA THR A 283 23.52 -32.80 1.96
C THR A 283 22.27 -32.20 2.60
N PHE A 284 21.11 -32.78 2.26
CA PHE A 284 19.78 -32.45 2.78
C PHE A 284 19.16 -33.58 3.61
N ASP A 285 19.87 -34.71 3.79
CA ASP A 285 19.39 -35.91 4.51
C ASP A 285 19.56 -35.79 6.04
N ASN A 286 19.72 -34.56 6.52
CA ASN A 286 19.70 -34.19 7.92
C ASN A 286 18.27 -34.21 8.46
N TYR A 287 18.10 -34.52 9.75
CA TYR A 287 16.78 -34.58 10.37
C TYR A 287 16.75 -34.11 11.82
N TYR A 288 15.55 -33.73 12.26
CA TYR A 288 15.30 -33.36 13.65
C TYR A 288 14.58 -34.48 14.41
N THR A 289 14.90 -34.59 15.69
CA THR A 289 14.05 -35.29 16.67
C THR A 289 13.68 -34.34 17.80
N VAL A 290 12.51 -34.56 18.41
CA VAL A 290 11.98 -33.73 19.48
C VAL A 290 11.48 -34.62 20.61
N GLU A 291 11.96 -34.36 21.82
CA GLU A 291 11.59 -35.02 23.07
C GLU A 291 11.06 -33.95 24.05
N GLU A 292 9.91 -34.17 24.69
CA GLU A 292 9.39 -33.28 25.73
C GLU A 292 10.06 -33.62 27.08
N ILE A 293 10.77 -32.66 27.67
CA ILE A 293 11.41 -32.80 28.99
C ILE A 293 10.39 -32.46 30.09
N SER A 294 9.64 -31.38 29.88
CA SER A 294 8.54 -30.91 30.73
C SER A 294 7.68 -29.90 29.96
N ASP A 295 6.54 -29.47 30.51
CA ASP A 295 5.70 -28.44 29.90
C ASP A 295 6.51 -27.20 29.48
N GLY A 296 6.38 -26.80 28.21
CA GLY A 296 7.13 -25.71 27.58
C GLY A 296 8.65 -25.91 27.47
N VAL A 297 9.17 -27.13 27.65
CA VAL A 297 10.61 -27.42 27.62
C VAL A 297 10.90 -28.71 26.86
N TYR A 298 11.68 -28.59 25.79
CA TYR A 298 11.93 -29.67 24.85
C TYR A 298 13.45 -29.93 24.71
N ARG A 299 13.81 -31.14 24.31
CA ARG A 299 15.09 -31.44 23.70
C ARG A 299 14.86 -31.56 22.21
N ILE A 300 15.55 -30.74 21.43
CA ILE A 300 15.62 -30.87 19.98
C ILE A 300 17.02 -31.37 19.63
N VAL A 301 17.11 -32.38 18.79
CA VAL A 301 18.39 -32.91 18.30
C VAL A 301 18.41 -32.78 16.79
N THR A 302 19.38 -32.02 16.29
CA THR A 302 19.76 -32.01 14.88
C THR A 302 20.71 -33.18 14.64
N THR A 303 20.38 -34.06 13.71
CA THR A 303 21.28 -35.11 13.22
C THR A 303 21.72 -34.74 11.82
N VAL A 304 23.03 -34.63 11.63
CA VAL A 304 23.66 -34.39 10.34
C VAL A 304 24.01 -35.72 9.69
N ASP A 305 23.86 -35.78 8.37
CA ASP A 305 24.23 -36.92 7.54
C ASP A 305 25.68 -37.35 7.80
N GLU A 306 25.82 -38.55 8.35
CA GLU A 306 27.11 -39.13 8.74
C GLU A 306 27.90 -39.65 7.54
N GLU A 307 27.23 -40.09 6.47
CA GLU A 307 27.90 -40.56 5.26
C GLU A 307 28.55 -39.38 4.53
N PHE A 308 27.89 -38.22 4.47
CA PHE A 308 28.48 -36.97 4.01
C PHE A 308 29.70 -36.55 4.85
N LEU A 309 29.59 -36.57 6.19
CA LEU A 309 30.71 -36.18 7.06
C LEU A 309 31.91 -37.16 6.98
N GLN A 310 31.68 -38.44 6.66
CA GLN A 310 32.73 -39.45 6.49
C GLN A 310 33.27 -39.56 5.05
N ASN A 311 32.66 -38.89 4.07
CA ASN A 311 33.05 -39.02 2.67
C ASN A 311 34.45 -38.45 2.42
N ALA A 312 35.28 -39.20 1.68
CA ALA A 312 36.65 -38.80 1.35
C ALA A 312 36.74 -37.55 0.45
N ASN A 313 35.63 -37.15 -0.19
CA ASN A 313 35.54 -35.92 -0.99
C ASN A 313 35.17 -34.69 -0.16
N THR A 314 34.70 -34.85 1.10
CA THR A 314 34.20 -33.75 1.93
C THR A 314 35.34 -32.83 2.37
N VAL A 315 35.27 -31.56 1.97
CA VAL A 315 36.29 -30.54 2.22
C VAL A 315 35.94 -29.73 3.47
N TYR A 316 36.69 -29.92 4.54
CA TYR A 316 36.43 -29.22 5.80
C TYR A 316 36.92 -27.75 5.79
N PRO A 317 36.28 -26.82 6.54
CA PRO A 317 35.15 -27.05 7.46
C PRO A 317 33.81 -27.34 6.78
N VAL A 318 32.93 -28.06 7.48
CA VAL A 318 31.52 -28.25 7.09
C VAL A 318 30.65 -27.27 7.87
N THR A 319 29.77 -26.55 7.18
CA THR A 319 28.77 -25.66 7.77
C THR A 319 27.40 -26.30 7.70
N VAL A 320 26.83 -26.63 8.86
CA VAL A 320 25.45 -27.05 9.02
C VAL A 320 24.60 -25.81 9.28
N ASP A 321 23.49 -25.67 8.58
CA ASP A 321 22.71 -24.44 8.57
C ASP A 321 21.27 -24.69 9.07
N PRO A 322 21.01 -24.59 10.38
CA PRO A 322 19.67 -24.46 10.94
C PRO A 322 19.28 -22.99 11.14
N GLY A 323 18.04 -22.61 10.85
CA GLY A 323 17.53 -21.28 11.17
C GLY A 323 16.18 -21.33 11.88
N ALA A 324 15.89 -20.33 12.71
CA ALA A 324 14.68 -20.24 13.51
C ALA A 324 14.03 -18.84 13.40
N TRP A 325 12.80 -18.77 12.89
CA TRP A 325 12.10 -17.52 12.59
C TRP A 325 10.60 -17.60 12.84
N VAL A 326 9.95 -16.44 12.96
CA VAL A 326 8.49 -16.32 12.97
C VAL A 326 7.90 -16.52 11.58
N THR A 327 6.66 -16.99 11.53
CA THR A 327 5.97 -17.35 10.28
C THR A 327 5.91 -16.19 9.27
N ARG A 328 6.06 -16.52 7.98
CA ARG A 328 6.13 -15.59 6.85
C ARG A 328 5.01 -15.91 5.87
N ASP A 329 4.06 -15.00 5.68
CA ASP A 329 2.79 -15.32 5.00
C ASP A 329 2.45 -14.44 3.79
N ASN A 330 3.25 -13.41 3.51
CA ASN A 330 2.98 -12.47 2.41
C ASN A 330 3.26 -13.08 1.01
N MET A 331 4.16 -14.08 0.97
CA MET A 331 4.42 -14.95 -0.19
C MET A 331 4.62 -16.40 0.30
N GLU A 332 4.27 -17.37 -0.55
CA GLU A 332 4.50 -18.80 -0.29
C GLU A 332 5.10 -19.48 -1.52
N ASP A 333 5.86 -20.55 -1.32
CA ASP A 333 6.36 -21.38 -2.41
C ASP A 333 6.36 -22.87 -2.05
N CYS A 334 6.48 -23.68 -3.09
CA CYS A 334 6.68 -25.11 -2.98
C CYS A 334 7.56 -25.61 -4.12
N THR A 335 8.36 -26.63 -3.87
CA THR A 335 9.10 -27.36 -4.90
C THR A 335 8.60 -28.79 -5.01
N ASN A 336 8.16 -29.17 -6.21
CA ASN A 336 7.66 -30.49 -6.55
C ASN A 336 8.69 -31.22 -7.42
N TYR A 337 8.86 -32.52 -7.20
CA TYR A 337 9.66 -33.41 -8.03
C TYR A 337 8.86 -34.65 -8.44
N ASN A 338 9.48 -35.53 -9.21
CA ASN A 338 8.85 -36.70 -9.84
C ASN A 338 7.93 -37.55 -8.92
N TYR A 339 8.16 -37.57 -7.61
CA TYR A 339 7.42 -38.45 -6.67
C TYR A 339 6.71 -37.72 -5.51
N SER A 340 7.15 -36.53 -5.09
CA SER A 340 6.46 -35.75 -4.05
C SER A 340 6.87 -34.26 -4.10
N GLY A 341 6.65 -33.49 -3.03
CA GLY A 341 7.05 -32.10 -2.94
C GLY A 341 7.26 -31.62 -1.50
N PHE A 342 7.97 -30.49 -1.39
CA PHE A 342 8.40 -29.88 -0.12
C PHE A 342 7.94 -28.43 -0.06
N PRO A 343 7.04 -28.07 0.90
CA PRO A 343 6.64 -26.68 1.13
C PRO A 343 7.61 -25.92 2.04
N SER A 344 8.57 -26.60 2.69
CA SER A 344 9.46 -26.06 3.73
C SER A 344 10.94 -26.11 3.36
N ASN A 345 11.25 -26.33 2.07
CA ASN A 345 12.63 -26.36 1.60
C ASN A 345 13.18 -24.93 1.51
N THR A 346 14.36 -24.72 2.09
CA THR A 346 15.12 -23.47 2.03
C THR A 346 15.39 -23.04 0.58
N TYR A 347 15.46 -23.99 -0.35
CA TYR A 347 15.69 -23.75 -1.78
C TYR A 347 14.54 -24.22 -2.68
N MET A 348 14.17 -23.38 -3.64
CA MET A 348 13.33 -23.74 -4.78
C MET A 348 14.18 -24.33 -5.89
N THR A 349 13.90 -25.56 -6.34
CA THR A 349 14.69 -26.24 -7.39
C THR A 349 13.89 -26.34 -8.69
N VAL A 350 14.52 -26.00 -9.81
CA VAL A 350 13.89 -26.05 -11.15
C VAL A 350 14.87 -26.69 -12.15
N GLY A 351 14.40 -27.69 -12.91
CA GLY A 351 15.23 -28.48 -13.84
C GLY A 351 15.55 -29.88 -13.32
N ASN A 352 16.61 -30.52 -13.81
CA ASN A 352 17.03 -31.85 -13.38
C ASN A 352 18.21 -31.78 -12.38
N LEU A 353 18.02 -32.35 -11.20
CA LEU A 353 19.03 -32.47 -10.15
C LEU A 353 19.14 -33.95 -9.75
N ASN A 354 20.33 -34.52 -9.82
CA ASN A 354 20.63 -35.91 -9.46
C ASN A 354 19.67 -36.95 -10.08
N GLY A 355 19.26 -36.72 -11.34
CA GLY A 355 18.34 -37.59 -12.09
C GLY A 355 16.85 -37.36 -11.80
N TYR A 356 16.50 -36.59 -10.76
CA TYR A 356 15.13 -36.18 -10.48
C TYR A 356 14.83 -34.85 -11.16
N GLU A 357 13.63 -34.73 -11.73
CA GLU A 357 13.15 -33.50 -12.34
C GLU A 357 12.32 -32.71 -11.33
N TYR A 358 12.47 -31.38 -11.32
CA TYR A 358 11.88 -30.45 -10.38
C TYR A 358 11.24 -29.24 -11.08
N ALA A 359 10.15 -28.75 -10.48
CA ALA A 359 9.55 -27.45 -10.78
C ALA A 359 9.05 -26.81 -9.49
N SER A 360 8.97 -25.48 -9.45
CA SER A 360 8.55 -24.73 -8.27
C SER A 360 7.31 -23.89 -8.54
N TYR A 361 6.43 -23.79 -7.55
CA TYR A 361 5.28 -22.89 -7.54
C TYR A 361 5.53 -21.76 -6.55
N VAL A 362 5.13 -20.55 -6.92
CA VAL A 362 5.17 -19.36 -6.05
C VAL A 362 3.79 -18.70 -6.05
N ARG A 363 3.35 -18.28 -4.87
CA ARG A 363 2.08 -17.58 -4.61
C ARG A 363 2.35 -16.23 -3.96
N ILE A 364 1.62 -15.21 -4.41
CA ILE A 364 1.70 -13.85 -3.84
C ILE A 364 0.37 -13.58 -3.14
N ASN A 365 0.36 -13.62 -1.81
CA ASN A 365 -0.83 -13.38 -0.99
C ASN A 365 -1.13 -11.87 -0.81
N SER A 366 -0.16 -11.02 -1.12
CA SER A 366 -0.14 -9.59 -0.80
C SER A 366 -0.93 -8.68 -1.76
N LEU A 367 -1.33 -9.17 -2.93
CA LEU A 367 -1.83 -8.32 -4.03
C LEU A 367 -3.08 -7.49 -3.70
N GLN A 368 -3.94 -8.00 -2.80
CA GLN A 368 -5.09 -7.27 -2.26
C GLN A 368 -4.71 -5.95 -1.55
N ASN A 369 -3.47 -5.85 -1.05
CA ASN A 369 -2.95 -4.63 -0.41
C ASN A 369 -2.52 -3.57 -1.45
N TYR A 370 -2.60 -3.85 -2.75
CA TYR A 370 -2.12 -2.96 -3.82
C TYR A 370 -3.24 -2.41 -4.72
N THR A 371 -4.49 -2.43 -4.24
CA THR A 371 -5.69 -1.85 -4.91
C THR A 371 -5.63 -0.33 -5.16
N TYR A 372 -4.64 0.38 -4.62
CA TYR A 372 -4.36 1.78 -4.94
C TYR A 372 -3.56 1.98 -6.24
N ILE A 373 -3.01 0.90 -6.82
CA ILE A 373 -2.36 0.93 -8.13
C ILE A 373 -3.45 0.83 -9.21
N ASN A 374 -3.35 1.63 -10.28
CA ASN A 374 -4.17 1.42 -11.48
C ASN A 374 -3.50 0.35 -12.36
N PRO A 375 -4.15 -0.79 -12.66
CA PRO A 375 -3.58 -1.82 -13.55
C PRO A 375 -3.26 -1.31 -14.96
N ALA A 376 -3.89 -0.22 -15.41
CA ALA A 376 -3.59 0.41 -16.70
C ALA A 376 -2.30 1.25 -16.68
N ASN A 377 -1.76 1.57 -15.50
CA ASN A 377 -0.57 2.40 -15.32
C ASN A 377 0.65 1.62 -14.82
N VAL A 378 0.53 0.30 -14.66
CA VAL A 378 1.66 -0.60 -14.39
C VAL A 378 2.57 -0.62 -15.63
N THR A 379 3.83 -0.25 -15.45
CA THR A 379 4.84 -0.23 -16.51
C THR A 379 5.70 -1.48 -16.52
N GLY A 380 5.78 -2.18 -15.40
CA GLY A 380 6.42 -3.48 -15.30
C GLY A 380 6.11 -4.17 -13.97
N ALA A 381 6.23 -5.49 -13.91
CA ALA A 381 6.25 -6.24 -12.66
C ALA A 381 7.15 -7.47 -12.81
N TRP A 382 7.86 -7.85 -11.74
CA TRP A 382 8.82 -8.94 -11.78
C TRP A 382 8.77 -9.79 -10.52
N TYR A 383 9.01 -11.09 -10.71
CA TYR A 383 9.54 -11.92 -9.64
C TYR A 383 11.07 -11.84 -9.66
N CYS A 384 11.65 -11.48 -8.53
CA CYS A 384 13.08 -11.29 -8.35
C CYS A 384 13.63 -12.54 -7.64
N ALA A 385 14.04 -13.52 -8.44
CA ALA A 385 14.47 -14.83 -7.97
C ALA A 385 15.97 -14.83 -7.64
N ARG A 386 16.34 -15.11 -6.39
CA ARG A 386 17.73 -15.20 -5.94
C ARG A 386 18.32 -16.56 -6.21
N VAL A 387 19.30 -16.69 -7.09
CA VAL A 387 20.05 -17.95 -7.32
C VAL A 387 21.01 -18.22 -6.16
N THR A 388 21.20 -19.49 -5.77
CA THR A 388 22.22 -19.87 -4.77
C THR A 388 23.58 -20.11 -5.44
N THR A 389 24.66 -19.84 -4.70
CA THR A 389 26.04 -20.12 -5.14
C THR A 389 26.34 -21.62 -5.27
N THR A 390 25.57 -22.47 -4.59
CA THR A 390 25.68 -23.93 -4.59
C THR A 390 24.95 -24.58 -5.78
N THR A 391 24.81 -23.88 -6.90
CA THR A 391 24.12 -24.40 -8.10
C THR A 391 25.12 -24.74 -9.20
N ASN A 392 24.78 -25.76 -9.98
CA ASN A 392 25.43 -26.11 -11.25
C ASN A 392 25.79 -24.84 -12.06
N THR A 393 26.98 -24.78 -12.67
CA THR A 393 27.42 -23.56 -13.39
C THR A 393 26.73 -23.35 -14.74
N ASP A 394 26.35 -24.41 -15.45
CA ASP A 394 25.75 -24.33 -16.79
C ASP A 394 24.49 -23.43 -16.81
N PRO A 395 24.27 -22.66 -17.89
CA PRO A 395 23.04 -21.90 -18.03
C PRO A 395 21.81 -22.79 -18.25
N VAL A 396 20.78 -22.62 -17.42
CA VAL A 396 19.51 -23.35 -17.50
C VAL A 396 18.43 -22.40 -17.99
N THR A 397 17.63 -22.82 -18.98
CA THR A 397 16.53 -21.99 -19.48
C THR A 397 15.24 -22.30 -18.73
N ILE A 398 14.76 -21.30 -17.98
CA ILE A 398 13.59 -21.39 -17.11
C ILE A 398 12.48 -20.52 -17.66
N SER A 399 11.27 -21.07 -17.74
CA SER A 399 10.05 -20.43 -18.19
C SER A 399 9.09 -20.28 -17.01
N ILE A 400 8.42 -19.14 -16.90
CA ILE A 400 7.29 -18.98 -15.97
C ILE A 400 5.98 -19.21 -16.69
N TYR A 401 5.11 -20.00 -16.08
CA TYR A 401 3.75 -20.27 -16.53
C TYR A 401 2.74 -19.73 -15.50
N ASP A 402 1.59 -19.27 -15.99
CA ASP A 402 0.46 -18.96 -15.13
C ASP A 402 -0.08 -20.25 -14.47
N ALA A 403 -0.62 -20.15 -13.25
CA ALA A 403 -1.04 -21.33 -12.47
C ALA A 403 -2.54 -21.30 -12.16
N TRP A 404 -3.30 -22.25 -12.73
CA TRP A 404 -4.76 -22.29 -12.58
C TRP A 404 -5.22 -23.30 -11.52
N GLY A 405 -6.33 -23.03 -10.83
CA GLY A 405 -7.04 -24.04 -10.03
C GLY A 405 -6.49 -24.30 -8.62
N PHE A 406 -5.61 -23.42 -8.14
CA PHE A 406 -5.02 -23.51 -6.80
C PHE A 406 -5.68 -22.60 -5.75
N GLN A 407 -6.77 -21.91 -6.09
CA GLN A 407 -7.33 -20.84 -5.25
C GLN A 407 -7.71 -21.27 -3.81
N ASP A 408 -8.16 -22.51 -3.65
CA ASP A 408 -8.64 -23.06 -2.38
C ASP A 408 -7.65 -24.06 -1.75
N LEU A 409 -6.51 -24.32 -2.41
CA LEU A 409 -5.50 -25.26 -1.93
C LEU A 409 -4.50 -24.60 -0.97
N SER A 410 -4.19 -25.29 0.11
CA SER A 410 -3.03 -24.97 0.95
C SER A 410 -1.73 -25.21 0.17
N ILE A 411 -0.64 -24.55 0.55
CA ILE A 411 0.67 -24.77 -0.10
C ILE A 411 1.12 -26.24 0.01
N GLN A 412 0.88 -26.88 1.17
CA GLN A 412 1.12 -28.31 1.39
C GLN A 412 0.34 -29.19 0.38
N SER A 413 -0.95 -28.88 0.16
CA SER A 413 -1.79 -29.62 -0.80
C SER A 413 -1.28 -29.53 -2.24
N ILE A 414 -0.60 -28.44 -2.61
CA ILE A 414 0.02 -28.25 -3.94
C ILE A 414 1.31 -29.08 -4.04
N CYS A 415 2.10 -29.15 -2.96
CA CYS A 415 3.29 -30.01 -2.90
C CYS A 415 2.96 -31.50 -3.05
N ASP A 416 1.87 -31.94 -2.43
CA ASP A 416 1.48 -33.34 -2.43
C ASP A 416 0.89 -33.80 -3.79
N LEU A 417 0.73 -32.89 -4.77
CA LEU A 417 0.42 -33.24 -6.17
C LEU A 417 1.60 -33.87 -6.93
N GLY A 418 2.84 -33.69 -6.44
CA GLY A 418 4.06 -34.05 -7.18
C GLY A 418 4.24 -33.25 -8.48
N LEU A 419 5.29 -33.55 -9.26
CA LEU A 419 5.64 -32.78 -10.46
C LEU A 419 4.59 -32.87 -11.57
N ILE A 420 4.07 -34.07 -11.85
CA ILE A 420 3.08 -34.29 -12.91
C ILE A 420 1.80 -33.53 -12.62
N GLY A 421 1.33 -33.59 -11.36
CA GLY A 421 0.17 -32.83 -10.92
C GLY A 421 0.41 -31.33 -11.08
N LEU A 422 1.51 -30.79 -10.53
CA LEU A 422 1.85 -29.37 -10.65
C LEU A 422 1.88 -28.90 -12.12
N ARG A 423 2.54 -29.65 -13.01
CA ARG A 423 2.63 -29.34 -14.45
C ARG A 423 1.28 -29.36 -15.15
N GLY A 424 0.33 -30.18 -14.69
CA GLY A 424 -1.06 -30.20 -15.20
C GLY A 424 -1.85 -28.91 -14.92
N HIS A 425 -1.39 -28.07 -14.00
CA HIS A 425 -2.00 -26.79 -13.65
C HIS A 425 -1.37 -25.57 -14.34
N LYS A 426 -0.39 -25.77 -15.23
CA LYS A 426 0.13 -24.71 -16.10
C LYS A 426 -0.97 -24.21 -17.05
N SER A 427 -1.15 -22.90 -17.11
CA SER A 427 -2.13 -22.23 -17.97
C SER A 427 -1.44 -21.48 -19.11
N GLY A 428 -1.89 -21.74 -20.33
CA GLY A 428 -1.46 -21.02 -21.54
C GLY A 428 0.01 -21.20 -21.93
N ALA A 429 0.55 -20.20 -22.63
CA ALA A 429 1.97 -20.13 -22.98
C ALA A 429 2.81 -19.62 -21.79
N ALA A 430 4.13 -19.84 -21.87
CA ALA A 430 5.07 -19.21 -20.95
C ALA A 430 4.91 -17.68 -21.00
N GLN A 431 4.78 -17.06 -19.83
CA GLN A 431 4.63 -15.61 -19.67
C GLN A 431 5.97 -14.90 -19.89
N THR A 432 7.04 -15.53 -19.42
CA THR A 432 8.42 -15.11 -19.66
C THR A 432 9.32 -16.35 -19.72
N THR A 433 10.51 -16.19 -20.28
CA THR A 433 11.53 -17.23 -20.33
C THR A 433 12.90 -16.58 -20.27
N GLN A 434 13.74 -17.04 -19.35
CA GLN A 434 15.06 -16.48 -19.09
C GLN A 434 16.08 -17.61 -19.00
N THR A 435 17.24 -17.41 -19.62
CA THR A 435 18.41 -18.26 -19.40
C THR A 435 19.13 -17.78 -18.14
N VAL A 436 19.10 -18.62 -17.10
CA VAL A 436 19.72 -18.37 -15.81
C VAL A 436 21.11 -19.01 -15.83
N SER A 437 22.16 -18.21 -15.88
CA SER A 437 23.57 -18.66 -15.73
C SER A 437 23.97 -18.73 -14.26
N THR A 438 25.18 -19.20 -13.95
CA THR A 438 25.81 -18.79 -12.68
C THR A 438 26.12 -17.30 -12.68
N VAL A 439 26.35 -16.80 -11.47
CA VAL A 439 26.37 -15.39 -11.15
C VAL A 439 27.74 -15.00 -10.62
N SER A 440 28.19 -13.78 -10.92
CA SER A 440 29.22 -13.14 -10.11
C SER A 440 28.69 -12.89 -8.69
N ALA A 441 29.58 -12.87 -7.69
CA ALA A 441 29.24 -12.58 -6.30
C ALA A 441 28.69 -11.14 -6.04
N SER A 442 28.36 -10.39 -7.08
CA SER A 442 27.92 -9.00 -7.03
C SER A 442 26.41 -8.78 -7.12
N ASP A 443 25.65 -9.69 -7.74
CA ASP A 443 24.17 -9.64 -7.77
C ASP A 443 23.54 -11.00 -8.16
N PRO A 444 23.11 -11.85 -7.21
CA PRO A 444 22.52 -13.17 -7.49
C PRO A 444 21.08 -13.15 -8.02
N THR A 445 20.53 -12.00 -8.43
CA THR A 445 19.10 -11.82 -8.71
C THR A 445 18.74 -11.94 -10.19
N PHE A 446 17.78 -12.81 -10.51
CA PHE A 446 17.18 -12.91 -11.84
C PHE A 446 15.75 -12.35 -11.85
N TYR A 447 15.49 -11.49 -12.83
CA TYR A 447 14.24 -10.74 -12.95
C TYR A 447 13.32 -11.36 -14.00
N PHE A 448 12.36 -12.17 -13.54
CA PHE A 448 11.35 -12.77 -14.41
C PHE A 448 10.15 -11.82 -14.56
N ASP A 449 9.90 -11.34 -15.78
CA ASP A 449 8.78 -10.45 -16.11
C ASP A 449 7.41 -11.15 -15.90
N LEU A 450 6.60 -10.55 -15.03
CA LEU A 450 5.23 -10.95 -14.68
C LEU A 450 4.19 -9.87 -15.01
N THR A 451 4.55 -8.84 -15.78
CA THR A 451 3.74 -7.62 -15.98
C THR A 451 2.29 -7.91 -16.39
N ALA A 452 2.08 -8.81 -17.37
CA ALA A 452 0.74 -9.19 -17.84
C ALA A 452 -0.08 -9.93 -16.75
N LEU A 453 0.58 -10.78 -15.96
CA LEU A 453 -0.06 -11.47 -14.85
C LEU A 453 -0.39 -10.49 -13.72
N ALA A 454 0.55 -9.65 -13.29
CA ALA A 454 0.35 -8.64 -12.26
C ALA A 454 -0.83 -7.71 -12.57
N ILE A 455 -0.96 -7.26 -13.83
CA ILE A 455 -2.12 -6.48 -14.30
C ILE A 455 -3.41 -7.28 -14.16
N THR A 456 -3.44 -8.54 -14.62
CA THR A 456 -4.63 -9.43 -14.55
C THR A 456 -5.03 -9.69 -13.09
N TRP A 457 -4.05 -9.89 -12.23
CA TRP A 457 -4.21 -10.15 -10.81
C TRP A 457 -4.77 -8.93 -10.07
N LEU A 458 -4.18 -7.74 -10.26
CA LEU A 458 -4.66 -6.49 -9.67
C LEU A 458 -6.07 -6.13 -10.16
N ARG A 459 -6.38 -6.31 -11.46
CA ARG A 459 -7.75 -6.15 -11.99
C ARG A 459 -8.76 -7.01 -11.24
N THR A 460 -8.34 -8.19 -10.82
CA THR A 460 -9.22 -9.12 -10.14
C THR A 460 -9.39 -8.77 -8.65
N GLU A 461 -8.36 -8.27 -7.97
CA GLU A 461 -8.51 -7.63 -6.65
C GLU A 461 -9.45 -6.40 -6.71
N LEU A 462 -9.52 -5.75 -7.86
CA LEU A 462 -10.40 -4.61 -8.12
C LEU A 462 -11.82 -5.00 -8.61
N GLY A 463 -12.13 -6.30 -8.72
CA GLY A 463 -13.41 -6.78 -9.23
C GLY A 463 -13.68 -6.50 -10.71
N GLU A 464 -12.63 -6.20 -11.49
CA GLU A 464 -12.69 -5.92 -12.94
C GLU A 464 -12.52 -7.18 -13.81
N SER A 465 -12.28 -8.34 -13.18
CA SER A 465 -11.98 -9.62 -13.83
C SER A 465 -12.48 -10.76 -12.94
N THR A 466 -12.77 -11.92 -13.54
CA THR A 466 -13.26 -13.14 -12.86
C THR A 466 -12.16 -14.19 -12.63
N TYR A 467 -10.90 -13.75 -12.51
CA TYR A 467 -9.75 -14.65 -12.35
C TYR A 467 -9.74 -15.32 -10.95
N PRO A 468 -9.22 -16.56 -10.77
CA PRO A 468 -9.25 -17.24 -9.47
C PRO A 468 -8.40 -16.57 -8.38
N SER A 469 -8.90 -16.53 -7.14
CA SER A 469 -8.21 -15.99 -5.95
C SER A 469 -6.87 -16.70 -5.64
N LYS A 470 -5.97 -16.05 -4.87
CA LYS A 470 -4.63 -16.56 -4.47
C LYS A 470 -3.66 -16.84 -5.63
N ARG A 471 -3.45 -15.78 -6.40
CA ARG A 471 -2.56 -15.67 -7.57
C ARG A 471 -1.19 -16.33 -7.35
N GLY A 472 -0.73 -17.05 -8.37
CA GLY A 472 0.60 -17.64 -8.36
C GLY A 472 1.03 -18.13 -9.74
N PHE A 473 2.24 -18.66 -9.82
CA PHE A 473 2.89 -19.02 -11.07
C PHE A 473 3.85 -20.20 -10.85
N ILE A 474 4.16 -20.91 -11.93
CA ILE A 474 5.04 -22.09 -11.93
C ILE A 474 6.31 -21.76 -12.69
N LEU A 475 7.46 -21.88 -12.02
CA LEU A 475 8.78 -21.91 -12.64
C LEU A 475 9.06 -23.35 -13.08
N ASP A 476 9.37 -23.55 -14.35
CA ASP A 476 9.71 -24.86 -14.90
C ASP A 476 10.66 -24.72 -16.09
N THR A 477 11.27 -25.83 -16.51
CA THR A 477 12.12 -25.89 -17.70
C THR A 477 11.47 -26.73 -18.80
N ALA A 478 12.07 -26.68 -20.00
CA ALA A 478 11.84 -27.68 -21.04
C ALA A 478 13.15 -28.42 -21.32
N ASN A 479 13.11 -29.76 -21.26
CA ASN A 479 14.19 -30.68 -21.63
C ASN A 479 15.58 -30.29 -21.09
N GLN A 480 15.77 -30.36 -19.76
CA GLN A 480 17.06 -30.06 -19.13
C GLN A 480 17.68 -31.30 -18.48
N THR A 481 19.00 -31.42 -18.60
CA THR A 481 19.83 -32.36 -17.82
C THR A 481 20.45 -31.73 -16.57
N LYS A 482 20.16 -30.44 -16.32
CA LYS A 482 20.72 -29.60 -15.26
C LYS A 482 19.60 -28.84 -14.53
N SER A 483 19.91 -28.27 -13.36
CA SER A 483 18.98 -27.49 -12.54
C SER A 483 19.56 -26.16 -12.09
N LYS A 484 18.68 -25.22 -11.71
CA LYS A 484 19.03 -24.12 -10.81
C LYS A 484 18.23 -24.21 -9.52
N GLN A 485 18.84 -23.73 -8.45
CA GLN A 485 18.21 -23.54 -7.16
C GLN A 485 18.14 -22.05 -6.83
N PHE A 486 17.02 -21.63 -6.27
CA PHE A 486 16.77 -20.27 -5.83
C PHE A 486 16.48 -20.25 -4.32
N LYS A 487 16.80 -19.16 -3.62
CA LYS A 487 16.35 -18.96 -2.22
C LYS A 487 14.82 -18.94 -2.20
N SER A 488 14.22 -19.82 -1.41
CA SER A 488 12.77 -19.88 -1.18
C SER A 488 12.26 -18.50 -0.78
N SER A 489 11.12 -18.08 -1.33
CA SER A 489 10.45 -16.85 -0.91
C SER A 489 10.02 -16.96 0.56
N LYS A 490 9.47 -18.11 0.98
CA LYS A 490 9.02 -18.30 2.37
C LYS A 490 10.17 -18.65 3.32
N TRP A 491 11.16 -19.45 2.92
CA TRP A 491 12.11 -20.07 3.85
C TRP A 491 13.60 -19.74 3.65
N GLY A 492 13.96 -18.96 2.64
CA GLY A 492 15.33 -18.47 2.46
C GLY A 492 15.63 -17.24 3.32
N ASP A 493 16.88 -17.05 3.75
CA ASP A 493 17.29 -15.88 4.54
C ASP A 493 17.33 -14.59 3.69
N ASP A 494 17.83 -14.70 2.45
CA ASP A 494 17.78 -13.66 1.41
C ASP A 494 16.64 -13.97 0.41
N ALA A 495 15.41 -14.04 0.91
CA ALA A 495 14.25 -14.52 0.16
C ALA A 495 14.04 -13.85 -1.21
N SER A 496 13.56 -14.64 -2.18
CA SER A 496 13.11 -14.11 -3.48
C SER A 496 11.85 -13.25 -3.31
N TYR A 497 11.80 -12.06 -3.91
CA TYR A 497 10.77 -11.04 -3.66
C TYR A 497 9.96 -10.67 -4.93
N PHE A 498 8.89 -9.89 -4.77
CA PHE A 498 8.07 -9.40 -5.88
C PHE A 498 8.13 -7.88 -6.01
N LYS A 499 8.17 -7.37 -7.25
CA LYS A 499 8.31 -5.93 -7.56
C LYS A 499 7.26 -5.47 -8.57
N ILE A 500 6.71 -4.27 -8.39
CA ILE A 500 5.84 -3.59 -9.36
C ILE A 500 6.37 -2.17 -9.63
N GLU A 501 6.53 -1.82 -10.91
CA GLU A 501 6.74 -0.45 -11.37
C GLU A 501 5.45 0.11 -11.97
N TYR A 502 5.08 1.33 -11.57
CA TYR A 502 3.84 1.96 -12.01
C TYR A 502 3.92 3.50 -12.00
N ASN A 503 3.00 4.12 -12.74
CA ASN A 503 2.70 5.55 -12.63
C ASN A 503 1.46 5.77 -11.76
N ASP A 504 1.46 6.83 -10.96
CA ASP A 504 0.24 7.28 -10.29
C ASP A 504 -0.87 7.59 -11.31
N ASP A 505 -2.13 7.43 -10.90
CA ASP A 505 -3.26 7.85 -11.74
C ASP A 505 -3.47 9.36 -11.66
N VAL A 506 -3.25 10.02 -12.79
CA VAL A 506 -3.46 11.46 -13.00
C VAL A 506 -4.51 11.76 -14.08
N SER A 507 -5.39 10.80 -14.39
CA SER A 507 -6.39 10.91 -15.47
C SER A 507 -7.52 11.93 -15.23
N ILE A 508 -7.61 12.49 -14.01
CA ILE A 508 -8.47 13.64 -13.70
C ILE A 508 -7.69 14.96 -13.80
N GLU A 509 -8.06 15.82 -14.74
CA GLU A 509 -7.57 17.20 -14.80
C GLU A 509 -8.00 18.02 -13.58
N SER A 510 -7.22 19.04 -13.19
CA SER A 510 -7.69 20.01 -12.19
C SER A 510 -8.86 20.84 -12.72
N GLY A 511 -9.84 21.11 -11.87
CA GLY A 511 -11.07 21.83 -12.22
C GLY A 511 -12.21 21.56 -11.24
N THR A 512 -13.37 22.17 -11.46
CA THR A 512 -14.57 21.87 -10.67
C THR A 512 -15.41 20.77 -11.32
N TYR A 513 -15.87 19.83 -10.51
CA TYR A 513 -16.67 18.69 -10.94
C TYR A 513 -17.93 18.56 -10.09
N PHE A 514 -18.99 18.03 -10.71
CA PHE A 514 -20.04 17.34 -9.99
C PHE A 514 -19.63 15.87 -9.86
N VAL A 515 -19.50 15.37 -8.65
CA VAL A 515 -19.03 13.99 -8.40
C VAL A 515 -20.25 13.10 -8.18
N ARG A 516 -20.66 12.37 -9.22
CA ARG A 516 -21.86 11.53 -9.24
C ARG A 516 -21.52 10.10 -8.84
N ARG A 517 -22.42 9.38 -8.17
CA ARG A 517 -22.27 7.92 -7.99
C ARG A 517 -22.71 7.17 -9.25
N ALA A 518 -21.95 6.14 -9.60
CA ALA A 518 -22.24 5.27 -10.73
C ALA A 518 -23.60 4.54 -10.58
N GLY A 519 -24.32 4.38 -11.69
CA GLY A 519 -25.53 3.56 -11.80
C GLY A 519 -26.82 4.09 -11.14
N LEU A 520 -26.76 4.98 -10.13
CA LEU A 520 -27.93 5.46 -9.39
C LEU A 520 -28.08 6.98 -9.26
N GLY A 521 -27.08 7.76 -9.68
CA GLY A 521 -27.26 9.14 -10.11
C GLY A 521 -27.43 10.23 -9.03
N ASP A 522 -27.23 9.89 -7.76
CA ASP A 522 -27.02 10.84 -6.67
C ASP A 522 -25.56 11.35 -6.64
N TYR A 523 -25.33 12.48 -5.98
CA TYR A 523 -24.08 13.23 -6.02
C TYR A 523 -23.46 13.41 -4.64
N LEU A 524 -22.13 13.48 -4.60
CA LEU A 524 -21.34 13.88 -3.44
C LEU A 524 -21.74 15.30 -3.02
N TYR A 525 -22.28 15.44 -1.81
CA TYR A 525 -22.85 16.68 -1.29
C TYR A 525 -22.29 16.98 0.09
N MET A 526 -21.79 18.20 0.27
CA MET A 526 -21.51 18.75 1.59
C MET A 526 -22.84 18.97 2.33
N GLY A 527 -23.08 18.17 3.38
CA GLY A 527 -24.29 18.23 4.18
C GLY A 527 -24.50 19.60 4.82
N PHE A 528 -25.77 19.93 5.05
CA PHE A 528 -26.27 21.18 5.65
C PHE A 528 -25.97 22.46 4.86
N SER A 529 -26.86 23.45 4.96
CA SER A 529 -26.75 24.73 4.21
C SER A 529 -25.72 25.70 4.78
N ASN A 530 -25.18 25.45 5.97
CA ASN A 530 -24.16 26.30 6.61
C ASN A 530 -22.78 25.63 6.53
N PRO A 531 -21.89 26.07 5.61
CA PRO A 531 -20.63 25.40 5.32
C PRO A 531 -19.56 25.72 6.39
N VAL A 532 -19.50 24.87 7.42
CA VAL A 532 -18.47 24.89 8.49
C VAL A 532 -17.68 23.58 8.57
N SER A 533 -16.52 23.62 9.22
CA SER A 533 -15.69 22.43 9.48
C SER A 533 -16.47 21.39 10.31
N GLY A 534 -16.31 20.10 9.96
CA GLY A 534 -16.99 18.98 10.62
C GLY A 534 -18.33 18.57 10.00
N ASN A 535 -18.87 19.32 9.03
CA ASN A 535 -20.08 18.89 8.31
C ASN A 535 -19.81 17.56 7.57
N TYR A 536 -20.75 16.62 7.69
CA TYR A 536 -20.66 15.34 6.97
C TYR A 536 -20.80 15.53 5.47
N VAL A 537 -20.10 14.68 4.73
CA VAL A 537 -20.38 14.47 3.30
C VAL A 537 -21.34 13.32 3.16
N MET A 538 -22.31 13.47 2.27
CA MET A 538 -23.41 12.52 2.04
C MET A 538 -23.76 12.48 0.55
N ARG A 539 -24.56 11.49 0.15
CA ARG A 539 -25.20 11.50 -1.17
C ARG A 539 -26.42 12.42 -1.14
N TYR A 540 -26.69 13.12 -2.24
CA TYR A 540 -27.91 13.90 -2.41
C TYR A 540 -28.38 13.91 -3.88
N PRO A 541 -29.69 13.96 -4.18
CA PRO A 541 -30.19 14.16 -5.54
C PRO A 541 -29.61 15.41 -6.19
N PHE A 542 -29.55 15.44 -7.53
CA PHE A 542 -29.00 16.60 -8.23
C PHE A 542 -29.79 17.89 -7.95
N ILE A 543 -29.11 18.89 -7.40
CA ILE A 543 -29.60 20.25 -7.19
C ILE A 543 -28.63 21.32 -7.72
N GLY A 544 -27.48 20.93 -8.28
CA GLY A 544 -26.54 21.79 -9.02
C GLY A 544 -25.80 22.87 -8.22
N ASN A 545 -26.12 23.04 -6.95
CA ASN A 545 -25.65 24.14 -6.11
C ASN A 545 -24.16 23.98 -5.70
N PRO A 546 -23.54 25.01 -5.08
CA PRO A 546 -22.11 24.97 -4.73
C PRO A 546 -21.69 23.84 -3.77
N GLN A 547 -22.62 23.19 -3.06
CA GLN A 547 -22.33 22.08 -2.15
C GLN A 547 -22.18 20.74 -2.87
N GLN A 548 -22.59 20.64 -4.14
CA GLN A 548 -22.35 19.50 -5.04
C GLN A 548 -21.18 19.76 -6.01
N GLN A 549 -20.58 20.94 -5.95
CA GLN A 549 -19.48 21.36 -6.81
C GLN A 549 -18.16 21.23 -6.05
N TRP A 550 -17.31 20.34 -6.52
CA TRP A 550 -16.02 20.03 -5.90
C TRP A 550 -14.88 20.46 -6.80
N THR A 551 -14.11 21.45 -6.36
CA THR A 551 -12.87 21.87 -7.02
C THR A 551 -11.77 20.87 -6.69
N VAL A 552 -11.46 20.03 -7.67
CA VAL A 552 -10.40 19.02 -7.66
C VAL A 552 -9.09 19.68 -8.10
N THR A 553 -8.06 19.58 -7.27
CA THR A 553 -6.72 20.12 -7.56
C THR A 553 -5.67 19.02 -7.40
N HIS A 554 -4.90 18.75 -8.46
CA HIS A 554 -3.76 17.84 -8.37
C HIS A 554 -2.65 18.48 -7.51
N LYS A 555 -2.06 17.69 -6.61
CA LYS A 555 -1.06 18.11 -5.62
C LYS A 555 0.34 17.52 -5.88
N GLY A 556 0.49 16.68 -6.91
CA GLY A 556 1.70 15.90 -7.18
C GLY A 556 1.61 14.49 -6.60
N GLY A 557 2.39 13.55 -7.15
CA GLY A 557 2.48 12.17 -6.65
C GLY A 557 1.16 11.40 -6.62
N GLY A 558 0.27 11.66 -7.58
CA GLY A 558 -1.06 11.03 -7.66
C GLY A 558 -2.09 11.55 -6.67
N LEU A 559 -1.72 12.53 -5.83
CA LEU A 559 -2.58 13.05 -4.79
C LEU A 559 -3.38 14.25 -5.26
N TYR A 560 -4.63 14.29 -4.82
CA TYR A 560 -5.59 15.34 -5.10
C TYR A 560 -6.16 15.93 -3.82
N GLU A 561 -6.56 17.19 -3.88
CA GLU A 561 -7.37 17.87 -2.89
C GLU A 561 -8.74 18.18 -3.51
N LEU A 562 -9.82 17.94 -2.77
CA LEU A 562 -11.20 18.21 -3.19
C LEU A 562 -11.79 19.28 -2.27
N VAL A 563 -12.04 20.47 -2.81
CA VAL A 563 -12.56 21.63 -2.07
C VAL A 563 -14.02 21.86 -2.44
N THR A 564 -14.89 22.07 -1.44
CA THR A 564 -16.31 22.39 -1.71
C THR A 564 -16.46 23.86 -2.13
N ASN A 565 -17.19 24.12 -3.21
CA ASN A 565 -17.46 25.50 -3.65
C ASN A 565 -18.45 26.24 -2.74
N ALA A 566 -19.11 25.54 -1.79
CA ALA A 566 -19.93 26.19 -0.77
C ALA A 566 -19.11 27.06 0.20
N ASN A 567 -17.85 26.67 0.45
CA ASN A 567 -16.87 27.47 1.18
C ASN A 567 -15.47 26.96 0.81
N THR A 568 -14.74 27.73 0.01
CA THR A 568 -13.45 27.32 -0.56
C THR A 568 -12.32 27.17 0.45
N ASN A 569 -12.56 27.48 1.72
CA ASN A 569 -11.66 27.18 2.83
C ASN A 569 -11.85 25.76 3.40
N LEU A 570 -12.81 24.98 2.91
CA LEU A 570 -13.13 23.64 3.39
C LEU A 570 -12.79 22.56 2.34
N ALA A 571 -11.99 21.58 2.74
CA ALA A 571 -11.59 20.43 1.94
C ALA A 571 -12.22 19.12 2.44
N LEU A 572 -12.43 18.18 1.52
CA LEU A 572 -12.86 16.81 1.81
C LEU A 572 -11.83 16.12 2.72
N ASN A 573 -12.28 15.61 3.86
CA ASN A 573 -11.45 15.13 4.94
C ASN A 573 -11.90 13.75 5.44
N ASN A 574 -10.96 12.79 5.49
CA ASN A 574 -11.13 11.54 6.21
C ASN A 574 -11.04 11.81 7.72
N ALA A 575 -12.14 11.66 8.46
CA ALA A 575 -12.19 11.82 9.91
C ALA A 575 -12.15 10.47 10.67
N GLY A 576 -11.61 9.42 10.03
CA GLY A 576 -11.46 8.07 10.59
C GLY A 576 -12.75 7.25 10.56
N SER A 577 -13.83 7.74 11.17
CA SER A 577 -15.14 7.06 11.21
C SER A 577 -16.18 7.63 10.23
N SER A 578 -15.85 8.73 9.54
CA SER A 578 -16.69 9.31 8.50
C SER A 578 -15.91 10.25 7.59
N ILE A 579 -16.46 10.58 6.42
CA ILE A 579 -15.92 11.63 5.57
C ILE A 579 -16.70 12.93 5.83
N THR A 580 -15.94 13.99 6.11
CA THR A 580 -16.44 15.34 6.42
C THR A 580 -15.82 16.35 5.46
N VAL A 581 -16.24 17.61 5.57
CA VAL A 581 -15.39 18.74 5.16
C VAL A 581 -14.72 19.35 6.38
N ALA A 582 -13.46 19.76 6.24
CA ALA A 582 -12.69 20.40 7.31
C ALA A 582 -11.88 21.59 6.78
N THR A 583 -11.48 22.50 7.66
CA THR A 583 -10.60 23.64 7.29
C THR A 583 -9.36 23.14 6.57
N LYS A 584 -9.10 23.68 5.38
CA LYS A 584 -8.03 23.26 4.49
C LYS A 584 -6.65 23.40 5.13
N SER A 585 -5.87 22.33 5.10
CA SER A 585 -4.50 22.25 5.60
C SER A 585 -3.67 21.24 4.80
N ALA A 586 -2.36 21.19 5.04
CA ALA A 586 -1.44 20.28 4.35
C ALA A 586 -1.32 18.94 5.08
N VAL A 587 -2.42 18.18 5.17
CA VAL A 587 -2.49 16.90 5.90
C VAL A 587 -3.00 15.76 5.02
N ASN A 588 -2.51 14.54 5.25
CA ASN A 588 -2.88 13.36 4.44
C ASN A 588 -4.36 12.99 4.53
N SER A 589 -5.07 13.33 5.62
CA SER A 589 -6.52 13.14 5.72
C SER A 589 -7.32 13.98 4.71
N GLN A 590 -6.71 15.02 4.14
CA GLN A 590 -7.26 15.89 3.09
C GLN A 590 -6.59 15.64 1.72
N ARG A 591 -5.96 14.48 1.55
CA ARG A 591 -5.35 14.04 0.28
C ARG A 591 -5.98 12.72 -0.15
N TRP A 592 -6.23 12.63 -1.46
CA TRP A 592 -6.99 11.54 -2.07
C TRP A 592 -6.34 11.09 -3.36
N ARG A 593 -6.36 9.79 -3.66
CA ARG A 593 -6.06 9.29 -5.01
C ARG A 593 -7.37 9.14 -5.78
N LEU A 594 -7.43 9.69 -6.99
CA LEU A 594 -8.59 9.61 -7.87
C LEU A 594 -8.31 8.60 -8.99
N ILE A 595 -8.53 7.32 -8.68
CA ILE A 595 -8.04 6.22 -9.52
C ILE A 595 -9.17 5.72 -10.41
N ARG A 596 -8.91 5.64 -11.71
CA ARG A 596 -9.84 5.14 -12.71
C ARG A 596 -9.96 3.62 -12.62
N ASN A 597 -11.20 3.14 -12.62
CA ASN A 597 -11.55 1.73 -12.69
C ASN A 597 -11.68 1.30 -14.17
N GLY A 598 -11.61 0.00 -14.44
CA GLY A 598 -11.74 -0.60 -15.77
C GLY A 598 -13.09 -0.31 -16.47
N ASP A 599 -14.16 -0.11 -15.70
CA ASP A 599 -15.49 0.30 -16.20
C ASP A 599 -15.59 1.82 -16.53
N GLY A 600 -14.52 2.58 -16.31
CA GLY A 600 -14.45 4.02 -16.57
C GLY A 600 -14.98 4.91 -15.44
N THR A 601 -15.50 4.32 -14.35
CA THR A 601 -15.75 5.03 -13.09
C THR A 601 -14.43 5.27 -12.35
N TYR A 602 -14.49 5.93 -11.19
CA TYR A 602 -13.36 6.25 -10.32
C TYR A 602 -13.61 5.76 -8.89
N ARG A 603 -12.53 5.39 -8.20
CA ARG A 603 -12.49 5.21 -6.74
C ARG A 603 -11.71 6.37 -6.11
N ILE A 604 -12.20 6.85 -4.98
CA ILE A 604 -11.62 7.98 -4.23
C ILE A 604 -10.94 7.39 -2.98
N MET A 605 -9.66 7.04 -3.09
CA MET A 605 -8.90 6.40 -1.99
C MET A 605 -8.29 7.46 -1.08
N SER A 606 -8.29 7.24 0.23
CA SER A 606 -7.67 8.17 1.19
C SER A 606 -6.15 8.03 1.19
N ALA A 607 -5.42 9.14 1.37
CA ALA A 607 -3.97 9.10 1.55
C ALA A 607 -3.51 8.96 3.02
N SER A 608 -4.44 9.05 3.98
CA SER A 608 -4.19 8.72 5.39
C SER A 608 -4.61 7.29 5.78
N ASP A 609 -5.25 6.57 4.86
CA ASP A 609 -5.62 5.16 5.00
C ASP A 609 -5.87 4.62 3.59
N ILE A 610 -4.83 4.06 2.99
CA ILE A 610 -4.81 3.70 1.56
C ILE A 610 -5.63 2.44 1.24
N ASN A 611 -6.03 1.66 2.25
CA ASN A 611 -7.01 0.59 2.12
C ASN A 611 -8.45 1.11 1.98
N LYS A 612 -8.71 2.34 2.48
CA LYS A 612 -10.06 2.89 2.55
C LYS A 612 -10.38 3.89 1.44
N CYS A 613 -11.58 3.71 0.88
CA CYS A 613 -12.18 4.55 -0.14
C CYS A 613 -13.40 5.32 0.39
N ALA A 614 -13.82 6.35 -0.34
CA ALA A 614 -15.10 7.00 -0.09
C ALA A 614 -16.27 6.10 -0.50
N SER A 615 -16.97 5.54 0.49
CA SER A 615 -18.11 4.62 0.34
C SER A 615 -19.38 5.20 0.94
N ILE A 616 -20.52 4.94 0.30
CA ILE A 616 -21.83 5.39 0.76
C ILE A 616 -22.50 4.35 1.67
N VAL A 617 -22.88 4.78 2.87
CA VAL A 617 -23.74 4.03 3.81
C VAL A 617 -25.20 4.29 3.47
N THR A 618 -25.84 3.35 2.77
CA THR A 618 -27.22 3.51 2.25
C THR A 618 -28.30 3.72 3.31
N SER A 619 -28.05 3.32 4.57
CA SER A 619 -28.99 3.50 5.70
C SER A 619 -28.92 4.87 6.36
N THR A 620 -27.88 5.67 6.11
CA THR A 620 -27.68 7.00 6.70
C THR A 620 -27.39 8.10 5.67
N ASP A 621 -27.30 7.72 4.40
CA ASP A 621 -26.89 8.54 3.25
C ASP A 621 -25.48 9.15 3.34
N ARG A 622 -24.75 8.93 4.44
CA ARG A 622 -23.41 9.45 4.69
C ARG A 622 -22.35 8.74 3.86
N VAL A 623 -21.28 9.47 3.55
CA VAL A 623 -20.04 8.92 3.02
C VAL A 623 -19.07 8.64 4.17
N ILE A 624 -18.47 7.46 4.18
CA ILE A 624 -17.50 7.00 5.16
C ILE A 624 -16.21 6.52 4.47
N PRO A 625 -15.06 6.47 5.17
CA PRO A 625 -13.94 5.65 4.75
C PRO A 625 -14.29 4.17 4.97
N ASP A 626 -14.09 3.34 3.96
CA ASP A 626 -14.51 1.93 3.95
C ASP A 626 -13.56 1.10 3.07
N GLU A 627 -13.33 -0.16 3.40
CA GLU A 627 -12.42 -1.02 2.64
C GLU A 627 -12.93 -1.21 1.20
N TYR A 628 -12.03 -1.06 0.22
CA TYR A 628 -12.43 -1.18 -1.18
C TYR A 628 -12.80 -2.62 -1.53
N GLY A 629 -14.07 -2.85 -1.88
CA GLY A 629 -14.64 -4.14 -2.28
C GLY A 629 -15.31 -4.12 -3.65
N SER A 630 -14.98 -3.14 -4.50
CA SER A 630 -15.60 -2.90 -5.81
C SER A 630 -17.13 -2.68 -5.78
N TYR A 631 -17.69 -2.31 -4.62
CA TYR A 631 -19.13 -2.09 -4.47
C TYR A 631 -19.60 -0.86 -5.26
N SER A 632 -20.86 -0.87 -5.74
CA SER A 632 -21.45 0.27 -6.46
C SER A 632 -21.59 1.55 -5.60
N THR A 633 -21.48 1.42 -4.28
CA THR A 633 -21.39 2.53 -3.31
C THR A 633 -20.02 3.23 -3.28
N GLN A 634 -19.01 2.64 -3.92
CA GLN A 634 -17.60 3.09 -3.93
C GLN A 634 -17.16 3.61 -5.32
N LYS A 635 -18.06 3.61 -6.31
CA LYS A 635 -17.79 3.97 -7.71
C LYS A 635 -18.39 5.34 -8.07
N TRP A 636 -17.53 6.23 -8.56
CA TRP A 636 -17.82 7.64 -8.80
C TRP A 636 -17.55 8.07 -10.24
N GLU A 637 -18.24 9.11 -10.71
CA GLU A 637 -18.08 9.70 -12.04
C GLU A 637 -17.86 11.21 -11.88
N PHE A 638 -16.81 11.73 -12.51
CA PHE A 638 -16.39 13.14 -12.39
C PHE A 638 -16.93 13.95 -13.57
N GLU A 639 -18.07 14.60 -13.39
CA GLU A 639 -18.76 15.38 -14.43
C GLU A 639 -18.29 16.85 -14.39
N ARG A 640 -17.35 17.23 -15.28
CA ARG A 640 -16.68 18.55 -15.26
C ARG A 640 -17.69 19.69 -15.42
N ALA A 641 -17.79 20.54 -14.40
CA ALA A 641 -18.68 21.70 -14.40
C ALA A 641 -18.20 22.78 -15.38
N THR A 642 -19.11 23.59 -15.91
CA THR A 642 -18.77 24.56 -16.97
C THR A 642 -19.44 25.93 -16.79
N THR A 643 -18.71 26.98 -17.19
CA THR A 643 -19.26 28.32 -17.41
C THR A 643 -19.82 28.49 -18.84
N GLY A 644 -19.51 27.55 -19.75
CA GLY A 644 -20.07 27.45 -21.10
C GLY A 644 -21.52 26.95 -21.12
N VAL A 645 -22.03 26.63 -22.30
CA VAL A 645 -23.48 26.45 -22.57
C VAL A 645 -24.17 25.31 -21.82
N GLY A 646 -23.42 24.34 -21.28
CA GLY A 646 -23.98 23.17 -20.62
C GLY A 646 -24.85 22.31 -21.56
N GLY A 647 -25.93 21.74 -21.03
CA GLY A 647 -26.92 20.96 -21.79
C GLY A 647 -27.90 21.80 -22.62
N ALA A 648 -27.46 22.95 -23.14
CA ALA A 648 -28.29 23.81 -23.98
C ALA A 648 -28.67 23.11 -25.31
N ILE A 649 -29.83 23.45 -25.84
CA ILE A 649 -30.31 22.96 -27.14
C ILE A 649 -30.06 23.99 -28.25
N GLY A 650 -29.97 23.53 -29.50
CA GLY A 650 -29.91 24.41 -30.67
C GLY A 650 -31.21 25.17 -30.90
N TYR A 651 -31.17 26.24 -31.71
CA TYR A 651 -32.34 27.07 -32.01
C TYR A 651 -33.53 26.25 -32.54
N LYS A 652 -34.68 26.36 -31.86
CA LYS A 652 -35.95 25.77 -32.31
C LYS A 652 -36.88 26.90 -32.76
N SER A 653 -37.09 27.02 -34.08
CA SER A 653 -38.03 28.00 -34.64
C SER A 653 -39.48 27.63 -34.32
N THR A 654 -40.29 28.59 -33.88
CA THR A 654 -41.74 28.37 -33.67
C THR A 654 -42.56 29.65 -33.79
N SER A 655 -43.58 29.61 -34.65
CA SER A 655 -44.61 30.65 -34.85
C SER A 655 -45.85 30.48 -33.97
N ARG A 656 -45.97 29.36 -33.22
CA ARG A 656 -47.10 29.07 -32.32
C ARG A 656 -47.37 30.21 -31.34
N THR A 657 -48.63 30.54 -31.10
CA THR A 657 -49.06 31.70 -30.29
C THR A 657 -49.38 31.36 -28.84
N ASP A 658 -49.47 30.07 -28.53
CA ASP A 658 -49.72 29.49 -27.20
C ASP A 658 -48.42 29.29 -26.38
N ILE A 659 -47.26 29.28 -27.04
CA ILE A 659 -45.94 29.30 -26.39
C ILE A 659 -45.50 30.76 -26.23
N ARG A 660 -45.09 31.19 -25.03
CA ARG A 660 -44.52 32.54 -24.80
C ARG A 660 -43.07 32.47 -24.35
N CYS A 661 -42.48 33.61 -23.98
CA CYS A 661 -41.09 33.73 -23.55
C CYS A 661 -40.74 32.74 -22.42
N TYR A 662 -41.59 32.63 -21.40
CA TYR A 662 -41.43 31.70 -20.28
C TYR A 662 -41.39 30.24 -20.73
N GLN A 663 -42.42 29.76 -21.44
CA GLN A 663 -42.45 28.39 -21.96
C GLN A 663 -41.21 28.15 -22.81
N TYR A 664 -40.97 29.02 -23.80
CA TYR A 664 -39.86 28.92 -24.77
C TYR A 664 -38.49 28.79 -24.10
N ALA A 665 -38.23 29.60 -23.06
CA ALA A 665 -36.95 29.57 -22.39
C ALA A 665 -36.81 28.39 -21.41
N THR A 666 -37.89 27.88 -20.82
CA THR A 666 -37.85 26.81 -19.79
C THR A 666 -38.12 25.40 -20.33
N THR A 667 -38.23 25.24 -21.65
CA THR A 667 -38.52 23.97 -22.33
C THR A 667 -39.76 23.24 -21.78
N LEU A 668 -40.84 23.99 -21.50
CA LEU A 668 -42.10 23.47 -20.96
C LEU A 668 -43.23 23.31 -22.01
N LYS A 669 -43.77 22.09 -22.14
CA LYS A 669 -44.78 21.70 -23.15
C LYS A 669 -46.25 22.05 -22.85
N ILE A 670 -46.53 23.01 -21.96
CA ILE A 670 -47.90 23.26 -21.45
C ILE A 670 -48.44 24.63 -21.93
N PRO A 671 -49.56 24.68 -22.69
CA PRO A 671 -50.12 25.93 -23.23
C PRO A 671 -50.65 26.92 -22.18
N GLU A 672 -51.13 26.45 -21.03
CA GLU A 672 -52.10 27.21 -20.21
C GLU A 672 -51.52 27.99 -19.01
N ILE A 673 -50.20 28.06 -18.82
CA ILE A 673 -49.66 28.63 -17.57
C ILE A 673 -48.59 29.69 -17.82
N TYR A 674 -49.01 30.92 -17.56
CA TYR A 674 -48.18 32.11 -17.45
C TYR A 674 -47.64 32.23 -16.02
N ILE A 675 -46.45 32.82 -15.85
CA ILE A 675 -46.11 33.43 -14.57
C ILE A 675 -47.06 34.61 -14.39
N SER A 676 -47.79 34.65 -13.27
CA SER A 676 -48.68 35.78 -12.99
C SER A 676 -47.86 37.06 -12.86
N PHE A 677 -48.41 38.17 -13.35
CA PHE A 677 -47.76 39.48 -13.32
C PHE A 677 -48.78 40.56 -12.98
N SER A 678 -48.43 41.39 -12.00
CA SER A 678 -49.11 42.60 -11.59
C SER A 678 -48.24 43.80 -11.97
N ILE A 679 -48.86 44.91 -12.39
CA ILE A 679 -48.14 46.14 -12.71
C ILE A 679 -47.26 46.56 -11.53
N GLY A 680 -45.96 46.71 -11.78
CA GLY A 680 -44.96 47.03 -10.76
C GLY A 680 -44.36 45.85 -9.97
N ASP A 681 -44.67 44.59 -10.30
CA ASP A 681 -43.94 43.44 -9.75
C ASP A 681 -42.42 43.57 -9.98
N SER A 682 -41.61 43.22 -8.98
CA SER A 682 -40.15 43.25 -9.09
C SER A 682 -39.60 42.01 -9.80
N VAL A 683 -38.35 42.09 -10.29
CA VAL A 683 -37.66 40.94 -10.88
C VAL A 683 -37.46 39.80 -9.88
N GLN A 684 -37.32 40.10 -8.58
CA GLN A 684 -37.30 39.11 -7.49
C GLN A 684 -38.65 38.39 -7.36
N THR A 685 -39.76 39.12 -7.40
CA THR A 685 -41.10 38.54 -7.35
C THR A 685 -41.34 37.59 -8.53
N ILE A 686 -40.95 37.98 -9.74
CA ILE A 686 -41.09 37.14 -10.94
C ILE A 686 -40.11 35.96 -10.91
N ARG A 687 -38.88 36.14 -10.39
CA ARG A 687 -37.93 35.05 -10.13
C ARG A 687 -38.52 33.99 -9.21
N ASP A 688 -39.11 34.38 -8.09
CA ASP A 688 -39.61 33.43 -7.08
C ASP A 688 -40.84 32.67 -7.60
N ARG A 689 -41.74 33.36 -8.31
CA ARG A 689 -42.85 32.70 -9.04
C ARG A 689 -42.35 31.75 -10.15
N THR A 690 -41.24 32.09 -10.82
CA THR A 690 -40.62 31.24 -11.86
C THR A 690 -40.05 29.96 -11.27
N LEU A 691 -39.31 30.05 -10.16
CA LEU A 691 -38.79 28.88 -9.43
C LEU A 691 -39.95 27.95 -9.03
N ALA A 692 -40.95 28.50 -8.33
CA ALA A 692 -42.10 27.72 -7.88
C ALA A 692 -42.86 27.06 -9.04
N ALA A 693 -43.05 27.77 -10.16
CA ALA A 693 -43.74 27.22 -11.33
C ALA A 693 -42.97 26.07 -11.99
N VAL A 694 -41.66 26.22 -12.22
CA VAL A 694 -40.86 25.16 -12.86
C VAL A 694 -40.73 23.95 -11.93
N GLN A 695 -40.49 24.17 -10.63
CA GLN A 695 -40.41 23.11 -9.61
C GLN A 695 -41.73 22.35 -9.44
N ALA A 696 -42.88 23.03 -9.48
CA ALA A 696 -44.21 22.41 -9.40
C ALA A 696 -44.53 21.45 -10.57
N ARG A 697 -43.68 21.39 -11.60
CA ARG A 697 -43.77 20.45 -12.74
C ARG A 697 -42.71 19.35 -12.68
N GLY A 698 -41.99 19.21 -11.57
CA GLY A 698 -40.91 18.25 -11.40
C GLY A 698 -39.63 18.60 -12.18
N LYS A 699 -39.50 19.83 -12.72
CA LYS A 699 -38.26 20.27 -13.35
C LYS A 699 -37.31 20.91 -12.34
N HIS A 700 -36.03 20.55 -12.46
CA HIS A 700 -34.95 21.23 -11.74
C HIS A 700 -34.73 22.65 -12.29
N ILE A 701 -34.58 23.60 -11.37
CA ILE A 701 -34.19 24.99 -11.64
C ILE A 701 -33.53 25.58 -10.39
N ARG A 702 -32.52 26.43 -10.60
CA ARG A 702 -31.91 27.26 -9.56
C ARG A 702 -31.50 28.62 -10.09
N VAL A 703 -31.47 29.62 -9.22
CA VAL A 703 -30.92 30.96 -9.52
C VAL A 703 -29.41 30.85 -9.62
N ILE A 704 -28.82 31.58 -10.56
CA ILE A 704 -27.37 31.68 -10.77
C ILE A 704 -26.96 33.11 -11.13
N THR A 705 -25.66 33.41 -11.07
CA THR A 705 -25.06 34.52 -11.82
C THR A 705 -24.75 34.12 -13.26
N GLN A 706 -24.40 35.10 -14.10
CA GLN A 706 -23.97 34.88 -15.49
C GLN A 706 -22.81 33.87 -15.61
N ASN A 707 -21.88 33.88 -14.64
CA ASN A 707 -20.62 33.14 -14.68
C ASN A 707 -20.58 31.94 -13.73
N ASP A 708 -21.67 31.64 -13.03
CA ASP A 708 -21.71 30.45 -12.16
C ASP A 708 -21.56 29.17 -12.98
N LEU A 709 -20.94 28.17 -12.36
CA LEU A 709 -20.82 26.84 -12.90
C LEU A 709 -22.19 26.15 -13.01
N ILE A 710 -22.41 25.50 -14.15
CA ILE A 710 -23.57 24.64 -14.42
C ILE A 710 -23.12 23.24 -14.83
N HIS A 711 -24.02 22.26 -14.71
CA HIS A 711 -23.76 20.90 -15.15
C HIS A 711 -23.53 20.82 -16.66
N PRO A 712 -22.51 20.10 -17.15
CA PRO A 712 -22.14 20.06 -18.58
C PRO A 712 -23.26 19.55 -19.49
N THR A 713 -24.18 18.73 -18.98
CA THR A 713 -25.23 18.06 -19.77
C THR A 713 -26.65 18.13 -19.15
N ARG A 714 -26.81 18.63 -17.92
CA ARG A 714 -28.09 18.59 -17.18
C ARG A 714 -28.70 19.96 -16.94
N GLU A 715 -27.95 21.02 -17.19
CA GLU A 715 -28.39 22.40 -16.96
C GLU A 715 -28.02 23.25 -18.17
N TYR A 716 -28.85 24.26 -18.47
CA TYR A 716 -28.55 25.34 -19.43
C TYR A 716 -28.99 26.69 -18.85
N ARG A 717 -28.55 27.81 -19.44
CA ARG A 717 -28.89 29.15 -18.93
C ARG A 717 -30.16 29.74 -19.54
N VAL A 718 -30.95 30.34 -18.67
CA VAL A 718 -32.06 31.24 -18.99
C VAL A 718 -31.81 32.59 -18.33
N ALA A 719 -32.09 33.68 -19.04
CA ALA A 719 -32.04 35.04 -18.49
C ALA A 719 -33.47 35.62 -18.38
N LEU A 720 -33.73 36.39 -17.33
CA LEU A 720 -34.99 37.08 -17.03
C LEU A 720 -34.74 38.57 -16.81
N ARG A 721 -35.62 39.40 -17.37
CA ARG A 721 -35.82 40.79 -16.98
C ARG A 721 -37.29 41.16 -16.89
N VAL A 722 -37.56 42.23 -16.17
CA VAL A 722 -38.90 42.80 -15.94
C VAL A 722 -38.93 44.25 -16.37
N ALA A 723 -40.08 44.66 -16.91
CA ALA A 723 -40.52 46.03 -17.15
C ALA A 723 -41.70 46.36 -16.22
N SER A 724 -42.16 47.61 -16.15
CA SER A 724 -43.28 47.99 -15.28
C SER A 724 -44.60 47.26 -15.55
N THR A 725 -44.79 46.73 -16.77
CA THR A 725 -46.03 46.12 -17.26
C THR A 725 -45.89 44.68 -17.78
N ASP A 726 -44.67 44.13 -17.84
CA ASP A 726 -44.42 42.80 -18.44
C ASP A 726 -43.08 42.19 -17.97
N TYR A 727 -42.89 40.89 -18.21
CA TYR A 727 -41.62 40.19 -18.02
C TYR A 727 -41.18 39.49 -19.31
N HIS A 728 -39.87 39.30 -19.48
CA HIS A 728 -39.34 38.62 -20.64
C HIS A 728 -38.22 37.65 -20.29
N PHE A 729 -38.08 36.60 -21.09
CA PHE A 729 -37.06 35.56 -20.94
C PHE A 729 -36.25 35.37 -22.22
N MET A 730 -34.97 35.05 -22.07
CA MET A 730 -34.06 34.62 -23.14
C MET A 730 -33.43 33.27 -22.79
N LEU A 731 -33.21 32.45 -23.81
CA LEU A 731 -32.60 31.12 -23.75
C LEU A 731 -31.16 31.19 -24.29
N GLN A 732 -30.19 30.63 -23.57
CA GLN A 732 -28.86 30.35 -24.14
C GLN A 732 -28.94 29.08 -24.99
N LEU A 733 -28.41 29.14 -26.20
CA LEU A 733 -28.40 28.04 -27.16
C LEU A 733 -27.08 27.26 -27.12
N SER A 734 -27.08 26.06 -27.71
CA SER A 734 -25.91 25.18 -27.80
C SER A 734 -24.71 25.76 -28.56
N ASP A 735 -24.93 26.79 -29.40
CA ASP A 735 -23.89 27.51 -30.13
C ASP A 735 -23.35 28.74 -29.35
N GLY A 736 -23.80 28.95 -28.11
CA GLY A 736 -23.45 30.10 -27.27
C GLY A 736 -24.25 31.38 -27.57
N THR A 737 -25.03 31.41 -28.64
CA THR A 737 -25.92 32.52 -28.96
C THR A 737 -27.18 32.49 -28.08
N TRP A 738 -27.99 33.54 -28.13
CA TRP A 738 -29.25 33.61 -27.40
C TRP A 738 -30.45 33.63 -28.34
N ALA A 739 -31.60 33.16 -27.86
CA ALA A 739 -32.88 33.25 -28.55
C ALA A 739 -34.02 33.62 -27.61
N HIS A 740 -35.12 34.10 -28.17
CA HIS A 740 -36.33 34.40 -27.40
C HIS A 740 -37.62 34.16 -28.20
N LYS A 741 -38.77 34.35 -27.53
CA LYS A 741 -40.09 34.40 -28.17
C LYS A 741 -40.93 35.51 -27.55
N ARG A 742 -41.20 36.59 -28.29
CA ARG A 742 -41.89 37.79 -27.81
C ARG A 742 -43.41 37.65 -27.99
N GLY A 743 -44.16 37.46 -26.92
CA GLY A 743 -45.63 37.40 -27.01
C GLY A 743 -46.12 36.39 -28.06
N GLN A 744 -47.00 36.83 -28.95
CA GLN A 744 -47.54 36.02 -30.05
C GLN A 744 -46.63 35.95 -31.30
N THR A 745 -45.48 36.66 -31.33
CA THR A 745 -44.62 36.65 -32.52
C THR A 745 -43.87 35.34 -32.66
N ALA A 746 -43.34 35.08 -33.87
CA ALA A 746 -42.36 34.01 -34.07
C ALA A 746 -41.16 34.17 -33.11
N SER A 747 -40.54 33.05 -32.74
CA SER A 747 -39.25 33.05 -32.06
C SER A 747 -38.18 33.76 -32.89
N THR A 748 -37.14 34.27 -32.25
CA THR A 748 -36.04 34.97 -32.91
C THR A 748 -34.72 34.57 -32.26
N GLN A 749 -33.72 34.21 -33.08
CA GLN A 749 -32.34 34.08 -32.65
C GLN A 749 -31.70 35.47 -32.62
N LEU A 750 -31.10 35.83 -31.50
CA LEU A 750 -30.52 37.14 -31.21
C LEU A 750 -29.02 37.20 -31.54
N GLY A 751 -28.39 36.05 -31.78
CA GLY A 751 -26.95 35.95 -32.00
C GLY A 751 -26.14 36.02 -30.70
N ALA A 752 -24.84 36.30 -30.83
CA ALA A 752 -23.91 36.40 -29.71
C ALA A 752 -24.11 37.74 -28.97
N ILE A 753 -25.09 37.78 -28.07
CA ILE A 753 -25.39 38.91 -27.19
C ILE A 753 -25.05 38.59 -25.73
N ASN A 754 -24.84 39.63 -24.92
CA ASN A 754 -24.77 39.52 -23.47
C ASN A 754 -26.10 40.00 -22.87
N PRO A 755 -26.94 39.12 -22.27
CA PRO A 755 -28.23 39.53 -21.74
C PRO A 755 -28.14 40.55 -20.60
N THR A 756 -26.99 40.67 -19.93
CA THR A 756 -26.72 41.67 -18.86
C THR A 756 -26.48 43.08 -19.41
N THR A 757 -25.92 43.23 -20.61
CA THR A 757 -25.58 44.56 -21.17
C THR A 757 -26.44 44.96 -22.38
N LEU A 758 -27.14 44.01 -23.00
CA LEU A 758 -28.10 44.30 -24.06
C LEU A 758 -29.24 45.21 -23.54
N ALA A 759 -29.68 46.15 -24.37
CA ALA A 759 -30.93 46.87 -24.16
C ALA A 759 -32.10 45.99 -24.59
N TRP A 760 -32.95 45.58 -23.64
CA TRP A 760 -34.13 44.77 -23.91
C TRP A 760 -35.30 45.69 -24.22
N SER A 761 -35.31 46.25 -25.43
CA SER A 761 -36.40 47.07 -25.95
C SER A 761 -36.66 46.74 -27.41
N TRP A 762 -37.93 46.81 -27.81
CA TRP A 762 -38.36 46.54 -29.18
C TRP A 762 -39.50 47.46 -29.57
N SER A 763 -39.61 47.77 -30.87
CA SER A 763 -40.66 48.66 -31.39
C SER A 763 -42.06 48.19 -30.96
N GLY A 764 -42.81 49.08 -30.31
CA GLY A 764 -44.15 48.81 -29.78
C GLY A 764 -44.21 47.95 -28.50
N GLY A 765 -43.08 47.61 -27.87
CA GLY A 765 -43.03 46.79 -26.65
C GLY A 765 -42.49 47.52 -25.40
N PRO A 766 -42.60 46.90 -24.21
CA PRO A 766 -41.99 47.41 -22.98
C PRO A 766 -40.46 47.48 -23.04
N ASN A 767 -39.87 48.31 -22.18
CA ASN A 767 -38.42 48.38 -21.95
C ASN A 767 -38.07 47.60 -20.67
N TYR A 768 -37.43 46.43 -20.80
CA TYR A 768 -37.11 45.55 -19.67
C TYR A 768 -35.78 45.98 -19.05
N ASN A 769 -35.89 46.91 -18.11
CA ASN A 769 -34.78 47.66 -17.53
C ASN A 769 -34.40 47.23 -16.10
N SER A 770 -34.96 46.13 -15.58
CA SER A 770 -34.46 45.51 -14.35
C SER A 770 -33.03 44.99 -14.50
N GLU A 771 -32.40 44.66 -13.38
CA GLU A 771 -31.25 43.75 -13.38
C GLU A 771 -31.59 42.41 -14.05
N THR A 772 -30.56 41.68 -14.49
CA THR A 772 -30.72 40.39 -15.20
C THR A 772 -30.56 39.25 -14.22
N ILE A 773 -31.64 38.51 -13.98
CA ILE A 773 -31.58 37.27 -13.21
C ILE A 773 -31.28 36.12 -14.16
N TYR A 774 -30.32 35.28 -13.81
CA TYR A 774 -30.04 34.05 -14.55
C TYR A 774 -30.55 32.82 -13.78
N PHE A 775 -30.93 31.79 -14.53
CA PHE A 775 -31.29 30.48 -14.01
C PHE A 775 -30.47 29.40 -14.69
N ALA A 776 -30.04 28.40 -13.93
CA ALA A 776 -29.72 27.09 -14.46
C ALA A 776 -31.02 26.28 -14.49
N VAL A 777 -31.45 25.83 -15.68
CA VAL A 777 -32.69 25.09 -15.90
C VAL A 777 -32.37 23.69 -16.41
N GLN A 778 -33.14 22.69 -15.97
CA GLN A 778 -32.98 21.30 -16.40
C GLN A 778 -32.98 21.14 -17.93
N ALA A 779 -31.89 20.59 -18.45
CA ALA A 779 -31.72 20.24 -19.85
C ALA A 779 -32.70 19.15 -20.32
N GLU A 780 -33.05 19.23 -21.59
CA GLU A 780 -33.96 18.31 -22.27
C GLU A 780 -33.21 17.42 -23.26
N SER A 781 -33.87 16.35 -23.69
CA SER A 781 -33.40 15.57 -24.85
C SER A 781 -33.26 16.45 -26.11
N SER A 782 -32.30 16.12 -26.98
CA SER A 782 -32.10 16.83 -28.26
C SER A 782 -33.32 16.75 -29.20
N SER A 783 -34.12 15.69 -29.04
CA SER A 783 -35.42 15.47 -29.68
C SER A 783 -36.56 16.34 -29.13
N PHE A 784 -36.29 17.26 -28.20
CA PHE A 784 -37.30 18.18 -27.67
C PHE A 784 -37.97 19.02 -28.78
N SER A 785 -39.30 19.00 -28.75
CA SER A 785 -40.22 19.80 -29.55
C SER A 785 -41.37 20.31 -28.67
N TRP A 786 -41.98 21.40 -29.11
CA TRP A 786 -43.12 22.06 -28.48
C TRP A 786 -44.45 21.54 -29.02
#